data_AF-A0A267ENY9-F1
#
_entry.id   AF-A0A267ENY9-F1
#
_cell.length_a   1.000
_cell.length_b   1.000
_cell.length_c   1.000
_cell.angle_alpha   90.00
_cell.angle_beta   90.00
_cell.angle_gamma   90.00
#
_symmetry.space_group_name_H-M   'P 1'
#
loop_
_entity.id
_entity.type
_entity.pdbx_description
1 polymer ?
#
loop_
_entity_poly.entity_id
_entity_poly.type
_entity_poly.pdbx_seq_one_letter_code
_entity_poly.pdbx_strand_id
1 'polypeptide(L)'
;MSITKGYINGKFIMVIDIESRKEDEQAKAQPQPLTETSVREKYAYDMYCMVEHFNSLLKGNSLAAGFLPLTEVSVFSRIYEGVLLCALANLLKPNFVDEKSVVVKEELLDNSADGELRKMENRNIGITALRTLGVYMDSETAEWIKMDTPFEMTGLLVQVLRLATVGRMHFQNFEILVHLFDGWSEPEEAGLILATDRETMLLIWINYQLKKAGSDIKLADLGESLADSKVYSTLLWTVAPEAQRASLTSAKDIMKETDLTKRAELVIANAEKLGISGVLRPEHIATAGKLGISNSKGLHNIVLNMAFFYRIFAAYPNIDVPKMKDKPAGKEAASTPEQQVQESCKYGVSEETLIRWLNSFGPSSPVVSLQTDLRNGRVLLEVWDAMFPGSVPWKKVKLEHFEMFARRKFNWIANCDIAISIGEKHGISKNVCSSGNIAAGETKYIASMVFLMMRLHSQLTRQRAIGGSKKVAELDNQSLVKWFNESMEKYGSAFRLKTLEDPSLKSTNALGYFGERVLVENNLCSSGPADFPRKPKATAKSANAIDISLADADEETAAQDEAQQQQSDANNSGEGAWLFNSVEQVSSDPALLTKFSVTAILMFNKAGVIVYASKLGPETDLSVYRSVLMELNALSLKTN
;
A
#
# COMPACT_ATOMS: atom_id res chain seq x y z
N MET A 1 -0.90 20.54 29.84
CA MET A 1 -1.29 21.69 28.98
C MET A 1 -1.65 21.10 27.63
N SER A 2 -2.89 21.32 27.17
CA SER A 2 -3.62 20.66 26.07
C SER A 2 -2.82 19.86 25.03
N ILE A 3 -3.05 18.54 24.97
CA ILE A 3 -3.06 17.84 23.69
C ILE A 3 -4.48 17.95 23.15
N THR A 4 -4.77 19.12 22.62
CA THR A 4 -5.76 19.28 21.57
C THR A 4 -5.00 18.98 20.28
N LYS A 5 -4.91 17.72 19.86
CA LYS A 5 -4.62 17.41 18.45
C LYS A 5 -5.95 17.49 17.69
N GLY A 6 -6.40 18.73 17.53
CA GLY A 6 -7.36 19.12 16.50
C GLY A 6 -6.72 20.24 15.68
N TYR A 7 -7.13 20.55 14.46
CA TYR A 7 -8.49 20.43 13.93
C TYR A 7 -8.55 20.99 12.48
N ILE A 8 -9.63 20.64 11.78
CA ILE A 8 -10.42 21.54 10.89
C ILE A 8 -9.76 22.03 9.60
N ASN A 9 -10.10 21.35 8.50
CA ASN A 9 -10.45 21.91 7.18
C ASN A 9 -10.82 20.79 6.17
N GLY A 10 -11.71 19.87 6.53
CA GLY A 10 -12.36 19.02 5.53
C GLY A 10 -11.78 17.64 5.24
N LYS A 11 -11.29 16.89 6.24
CA LYS A 11 -11.54 15.43 6.49
C LYS A 11 -10.33 14.57 6.91
N PHE A 12 -10.71 13.58 7.75
CA PHE A 12 -10.08 12.33 8.21
C PHE A 12 -8.61 12.36 8.67
N ILE A 13 -8.44 12.58 9.97
CA ILE A 13 -7.31 12.03 10.75
C ILE A 13 -7.94 11.35 11.97
N MET A 14 -7.40 10.19 12.33
CA MET A 14 -7.82 9.41 13.50
C MET A 14 -8.00 10.27 14.73
N VAL A 15 -9.22 10.28 15.27
CA VAL A 15 -9.44 10.58 16.67
C VAL A 15 -8.87 9.37 17.43
N ILE A 16 -7.60 9.46 17.82
CA ILE A 16 -7.22 8.76 19.05
C ILE A 16 -7.98 9.51 20.13
N ASP A 17 -8.98 8.85 20.67
CA ASP A 17 -9.82 9.39 21.72
C ASP A 17 -8.94 9.65 22.97
N ILE A 18 -8.49 10.89 23.13
CA ILE A 18 -7.68 11.31 24.28
C ILE A 18 -8.54 11.30 25.55
N GLU A 19 -9.88 11.38 25.43
CA GLU A 19 -10.78 11.22 26.58
C GLU A 19 -10.79 9.77 27.04
N SER A 20 -10.79 8.79 26.13
CA SER A 20 -10.60 7.38 26.51
C SER A 20 -9.24 7.12 27.15
N ARG A 21 -8.18 7.84 26.75
CA ARG A 21 -6.84 7.74 27.37
C ARG A 21 -6.84 8.18 28.84
N LYS A 22 -7.69 9.14 29.22
CA LYS A 22 -7.81 9.61 30.61
C LYS A 22 -8.69 8.70 31.47
N GLU A 23 -9.71 8.08 30.88
CA GLU A 23 -10.56 7.09 31.58
C GLU A 23 -9.78 5.78 31.83
N ASP A 24 -9.01 5.30 30.83
CA ASP A 24 -8.20 4.08 30.95
C ASP A 24 -7.00 4.26 31.93
N GLU A 25 -6.39 5.45 32.03
CA GLU A 25 -5.32 5.74 33.01
C GLU A 25 -5.82 5.75 34.47
N GLN A 26 -7.11 6.03 34.71
CA GLN A 26 -7.70 6.03 36.05
C GLN A 26 -8.09 4.62 36.54
N ALA A 27 -8.19 3.64 35.63
CA ALA A 27 -8.50 2.26 35.92
C ALA A 27 -7.24 1.36 35.89
N LYS A 28 -6.26 1.62 36.78
CA LYS A 28 -5.17 0.65 37.04
C LYS A 28 -5.71 -0.56 37.83
N ALA A 29 -6.56 -1.36 37.19
CA ALA A 29 -6.83 -2.73 37.58
C ALA A 29 -5.95 -3.67 36.74
N GLN A 30 -5.60 -4.85 37.28
CA GLN A 30 -4.82 -5.85 36.56
C GLN A 30 -5.42 -6.15 35.18
N PRO A 31 -4.60 -6.38 34.13
CA PRO A 31 -5.10 -6.62 32.78
C PRO A 31 -6.00 -7.86 32.77
N GLN A 32 -7.30 -7.64 32.67
CA GLN A 32 -8.26 -8.72 32.43
C GLN A 32 -8.06 -9.22 30.99
N PRO A 33 -8.19 -10.54 30.75
CA PRO A 33 -8.08 -11.08 29.40
C PRO A 33 -9.15 -10.44 28.50
N LEU A 34 -8.75 -10.01 27.31
CA LEU A 34 -9.65 -9.41 26.33
C LEU A 34 -10.74 -10.42 25.94
N THR A 35 -12.01 -10.07 26.14
CA THR A 35 -13.17 -10.92 25.80
C THR A 35 -14.05 -10.26 24.77
N GLU A 36 -14.84 -11.05 24.03
CA GLU A 36 -15.84 -10.51 23.10
C GLU A 36 -16.80 -9.53 23.79
N THR A 37 -17.20 -9.82 25.03
CA THR A 37 -18.05 -8.94 25.82
C THR A 37 -17.41 -7.57 26.02
N SER A 38 -16.14 -7.51 26.43
CA SER A 38 -15.42 -6.24 26.62
C SER A 38 -15.27 -5.43 25.32
N VAL A 39 -15.07 -6.12 24.19
CA VAL A 39 -15.00 -5.46 22.87
C VAL A 39 -16.37 -4.90 22.49
N ARG A 40 -17.44 -5.67 22.71
CA ARG A 40 -18.82 -5.25 22.40
C ARG A 40 -19.35 -4.18 23.35
N GLU A 41 -18.89 -4.12 24.59
CA GLU A 41 -19.22 -3.01 25.51
C GLU A 41 -18.68 -1.67 24.97
N LYS A 42 -17.45 -1.66 24.43
CA LYS A 42 -16.82 -0.45 23.88
C LYS A 42 -17.32 -0.11 22.47
N TYR A 43 -17.45 -1.09 21.60
CA TYR A 43 -17.70 -0.88 20.16
C TYR A 43 -19.04 -1.41 19.65
N ALA A 44 -19.90 -1.92 20.52
CA ALA A 44 -21.13 -2.61 20.11
C ALA A 44 -20.83 -3.67 19.03
N TYR A 45 -21.42 -3.55 17.84
CA TYR A 45 -21.19 -4.46 16.71
C TYR A 45 -20.29 -3.86 15.61
N ASP A 46 -19.71 -2.67 15.84
CA ASP A 46 -18.85 -2.03 14.84
C ASP A 46 -17.64 -2.91 14.53
N MET A 47 -17.00 -3.45 15.58
CA MET A 47 -15.82 -4.32 15.45
C MET A 47 -16.16 -5.63 14.74
N TYR A 48 -17.29 -6.26 15.11
CA TYR A 48 -17.81 -7.43 14.41
C TYR A 48 -17.91 -7.20 12.90
N CYS A 49 -18.55 -6.11 12.46
CA CYS A 49 -18.71 -5.79 11.04
C CYS A 49 -17.38 -5.48 10.35
N MET A 50 -16.45 -4.77 11.00
CA MET A 50 -15.12 -4.51 10.45
C MET A 50 -14.32 -5.82 10.29
N VAL A 51 -14.36 -6.72 11.27
CA VAL A 51 -13.66 -8.00 11.21
C VAL A 51 -14.26 -8.89 10.12
N GLU A 52 -15.59 -8.92 9.97
CA GLU A 52 -16.25 -9.61 8.87
C GLU A 52 -15.79 -9.07 7.49
N HIS A 53 -15.58 -7.76 7.39
CA HIS A 53 -15.01 -7.12 6.21
C HIS A 53 -13.59 -7.59 5.92
N PHE A 54 -12.72 -7.57 6.92
CA PHE A 54 -11.35 -8.07 6.76
C PHE A 54 -11.33 -9.54 6.39
N ASN A 55 -12.17 -10.36 7.02
CA ASN A 55 -12.30 -11.77 6.68
C ASN A 55 -12.68 -11.97 5.21
N SER A 56 -13.61 -11.17 4.68
CA SER A 56 -13.98 -11.23 3.26
C SER A 56 -12.86 -10.75 2.34
N LEU A 57 -12.18 -9.66 2.71
CA LEU A 57 -11.14 -9.02 1.90
C LEU A 57 -9.83 -9.81 1.87
N LEU A 58 -9.54 -10.59 2.92
CA LEU A 58 -8.30 -11.34 3.08
C LEU A 58 -8.39 -12.80 2.60
N LYS A 59 -9.53 -13.29 2.08
CA LYS A 59 -9.71 -14.70 1.66
C LYS A 59 -8.68 -15.24 0.68
N GLY A 60 -8.04 -14.37 -0.12
CA GLY A 60 -6.98 -14.74 -1.07
C GLY A 60 -5.56 -14.38 -0.62
N ASN A 61 -5.38 -13.91 0.62
CA ASN A 61 -4.09 -13.47 1.12
C ASN A 61 -3.38 -14.64 1.82
N SER A 62 -2.27 -15.07 1.23
CA SER A 62 -1.35 -16.11 1.71
C SER A 62 -0.93 -15.92 3.17
N LEU A 63 -0.55 -14.70 3.57
CA LEU A 63 -0.16 -14.40 4.96
C LEU A 63 -1.33 -14.54 5.93
N ALA A 64 -2.56 -14.33 5.46
CA ALA A 64 -3.76 -14.43 6.29
C ALA A 64 -4.33 -15.85 6.37
N ALA A 65 -3.96 -16.74 5.45
CA ALA A 65 -4.53 -18.08 5.34
C ALA A 65 -4.43 -18.90 6.64
N GLY A 66 -3.35 -18.71 7.42
CA GLY A 66 -3.11 -19.46 8.66
C GLY A 66 -3.93 -19.00 9.88
N PHE A 67 -4.57 -17.83 9.84
CA PHE A 67 -5.30 -17.29 11.00
C PHE A 67 -6.73 -16.81 10.69
N LEU A 68 -7.19 -16.96 9.44
CA LEU A 68 -8.58 -16.70 9.09
C LEU A 68 -9.50 -17.87 9.52
N PRO A 69 -10.74 -17.60 9.99
CA PRO A 69 -11.33 -16.27 10.17
C PRO A 69 -10.86 -15.57 11.46
N LEU A 70 -10.68 -14.25 11.37
CA LEU A 70 -10.49 -13.37 12.52
C LEU A 70 -11.80 -13.23 13.31
N THR A 71 -11.67 -13.04 14.63
CA THR A 71 -12.76 -12.72 15.55
C THR A 71 -12.57 -11.31 16.11
N GLU A 72 -13.57 -10.81 16.85
CA GLU A 72 -13.52 -9.51 17.53
C GLU A 72 -12.36 -9.40 18.53
N VAL A 73 -11.81 -10.53 18.99
CA VAL A 73 -10.68 -10.59 19.93
C VAL A 73 -9.38 -10.92 19.20
N SER A 74 -9.36 -11.91 18.32
CA SER A 74 -8.11 -12.38 17.68
C SER A 74 -7.52 -11.33 16.73
N VAL A 75 -8.32 -10.39 16.22
CA VAL A 75 -7.81 -9.27 15.41
C VAL A 75 -6.71 -8.48 16.14
N PHE A 76 -6.85 -8.26 17.45
CA PHE A 76 -5.87 -7.51 18.23
C PHE A 76 -4.59 -8.31 18.45
N SER A 77 -4.69 -9.61 18.71
CA SER A 77 -3.51 -10.46 18.86
C SER A 77 -2.71 -10.58 17.56
N ARG A 78 -3.40 -10.71 16.43
CA ARG A 78 -2.73 -10.80 15.12
C ARG A 78 -2.13 -9.46 14.67
N ILE A 79 -2.66 -8.32 15.10
CA ILE A 79 -1.99 -7.01 14.96
C ILE A 79 -0.73 -6.98 15.82
N TYR A 80 -0.81 -7.40 17.08
CA TYR A 80 0.33 -7.41 18.00
C TYR A 80 1.46 -8.32 17.51
N GLU A 81 1.15 -9.49 16.96
CA GLU A 81 2.14 -10.38 16.33
C GLU A 81 2.77 -9.80 15.05
N GLY A 82 2.20 -8.72 14.50
CA GLY A 82 2.64 -8.06 13.28
C GLY A 82 2.25 -8.75 11.98
N VAL A 83 1.80 -10.01 12.02
CA VAL A 83 1.43 -10.77 10.82
C VAL A 83 0.22 -10.14 10.12
N LEU A 84 -0.80 -9.71 10.88
CA LEU A 84 -1.95 -9.04 10.28
C LEU A 84 -1.56 -7.69 9.65
N LEU A 85 -0.61 -6.95 10.21
CA LEU A 85 -0.14 -5.69 9.61
C LEU A 85 0.46 -5.92 8.21
N CYS A 86 1.29 -6.96 8.07
CA CYS A 86 1.86 -7.36 6.79
C CYS A 86 0.78 -7.83 5.81
N ALA A 87 -0.19 -8.64 6.27
CA ALA A 87 -1.30 -9.08 5.45
C ALA A 87 -2.17 -7.90 4.97
N LEU A 88 -2.44 -6.93 5.84
CA LEU A 88 -3.16 -5.70 5.51
C LEU A 88 -2.41 -4.82 4.50
N ALA A 89 -1.08 -4.76 4.58
CA ALA A 89 -0.28 -4.08 3.57
C ALA A 89 -0.43 -4.75 2.19
N ASN A 90 -0.37 -6.09 2.14
CA ASN A 90 -0.60 -6.87 0.92
C ASN A 90 -2.04 -6.79 0.40
N LEU A 91 -3.02 -6.53 1.28
CA LEU A 91 -4.40 -6.21 0.88
C LEU A 91 -4.50 -4.85 0.17
N LEU A 92 -3.79 -3.82 0.65
CA LEU A 92 -3.79 -2.49 0.05
C LEU A 92 -3.03 -2.47 -1.28
N LYS A 93 -1.88 -3.13 -1.33
CA LYS A 93 -1.08 -3.30 -2.55
C LYS A 93 -0.55 -4.74 -2.60
N PRO A 94 -0.98 -5.56 -3.58
CA PRO A 94 -0.51 -6.93 -3.71
C PRO A 94 1.02 -7.03 -3.77
N ASN A 95 1.59 -8.06 -3.13
CA ASN A 95 3.02 -8.35 -3.10
C ASN A 95 3.91 -7.19 -2.60
N PHE A 96 3.37 -6.31 -1.74
CA PHE A 96 4.13 -5.18 -1.20
C PHE A 96 5.14 -5.62 -0.14
N VAL A 97 4.74 -6.53 0.74
CA VAL A 97 5.58 -7.21 1.72
C VAL A 97 5.89 -8.60 1.18
N ASP A 98 7.19 -8.94 1.10
CA ASP A 98 7.64 -10.29 0.79
C ASP A 98 7.28 -11.22 1.95
N GLU A 99 6.46 -12.22 1.66
CA GLU A 99 5.97 -13.17 2.64
C GLU A 99 7.10 -13.94 3.34
N LYS A 100 8.22 -14.15 2.65
CA LYS A 100 9.40 -14.82 3.20
C LYS A 100 10.08 -14.04 4.31
N SER A 101 9.86 -12.72 4.35
CA SER A 101 10.38 -11.84 5.40
C SER A 101 9.53 -11.85 6.68
N VAL A 102 8.34 -12.47 6.64
CA VAL A 102 7.39 -12.47 7.76
C VAL A 102 7.43 -13.82 8.47
N VAL A 103 7.57 -13.78 9.79
CA VAL A 103 7.53 -14.98 10.63
C VAL A 103 6.08 -15.31 10.94
N VAL A 104 5.59 -16.47 10.47
CA VAL A 104 4.19 -16.90 10.64
C VAL A 104 4.02 -18.16 11.51
N LYS A 105 5.12 -18.85 11.85
CA LYS A 105 5.07 -20.09 12.62
C LYS A 105 4.79 -19.79 14.09
N GLU A 106 3.75 -20.40 14.64
CA GLU A 106 3.29 -20.15 16.02
C GLU A 106 4.35 -20.50 17.07
N GLU A 107 5.12 -21.57 16.84
CA GLU A 107 6.30 -21.94 17.66
C GLU A 107 7.40 -20.86 17.69
N LEU A 108 7.48 -20.01 16.66
CA LEU A 108 8.41 -18.88 16.60
C LEU A 108 7.80 -17.57 17.09
N LEU A 109 6.50 -17.57 17.39
CA LEU A 109 5.72 -16.43 17.89
C LEU A 109 5.19 -16.70 19.30
N ASP A 110 5.89 -17.51 20.07
CA ASP A 110 5.55 -17.80 21.46
C ASP A 110 5.78 -16.58 22.37
N ASN A 111 5.58 -16.75 23.68
CA ASN A 111 5.80 -15.69 24.67
C ASN A 111 7.25 -15.67 25.20
N SER A 112 8.19 -16.36 24.53
CA SER A 112 9.60 -16.28 24.87
C SER A 112 10.20 -14.93 24.46
N ALA A 113 11.39 -14.60 24.97
CA ALA A 113 12.10 -13.38 24.57
C ALA A 113 12.40 -13.36 23.06
N ASP A 114 12.73 -14.52 22.48
CA ASP A 114 12.96 -14.66 21.04
C ASP A 114 11.65 -14.49 20.25
N GLY A 115 10.56 -15.08 20.73
CA GLY A 115 9.23 -14.93 20.13
C GLY A 115 8.75 -13.48 20.11
N GLU A 116 8.93 -12.73 21.19
CA GLU A 116 8.61 -11.30 21.24
C GLU A 116 9.47 -10.46 20.28
N LEU A 117 10.74 -10.83 20.10
CA LEU A 117 11.61 -10.19 19.13
C LEU A 117 11.13 -10.44 17.68
N ARG A 118 10.67 -11.66 17.36
CA ARG A 118 10.08 -11.97 16.05
C ARG A 118 8.76 -11.24 15.81
N LYS A 119 7.90 -11.13 16.82
CA LYS A 119 6.68 -10.30 16.74
C LYS A 119 7.05 -8.83 16.47
N MET A 120 8.09 -8.31 17.11
CA MET A 120 8.57 -6.95 16.89
C MET A 120 9.12 -6.74 15.46
N GLU A 121 9.88 -7.70 14.93
CA GLU A 121 10.35 -7.69 13.54
C GLU A 121 9.18 -7.60 12.56
N ASN A 122 8.18 -8.48 12.70
CA ASN A 122 6.97 -8.46 11.90
C ASN A 122 6.23 -7.11 12.01
N ARG A 123 6.07 -6.58 13.23
CA ARG A 123 5.43 -5.27 13.45
C ARG A 123 6.18 -4.17 12.71
N ASN A 124 7.51 -4.14 12.79
CA ASN A 124 8.31 -3.11 12.11
C ASN A 124 8.15 -3.15 10.58
N ILE A 125 8.09 -4.35 9.99
CA ILE A 125 7.82 -4.55 8.56
C ILE A 125 6.42 -4.00 8.22
N GLY A 126 5.39 -4.47 8.94
CA GLY A 126 4.01 -4.09 8.70
C GLY A 126 3.75 -2.59 8.90
N ILE A 127 4.30 -2.00 9.96
CA ILE A 127 4.20 -0.55 10.23
C ILE A 127 4.84 0.25 9.10
N THR A 128 6.07 -0.10 8.72
CA THR A 128 6.76 0.61 7.64
C THR A 128 5.98 0.51 6.33
N ALA A 129 5.46 -0.67 6.02
CA ALA A 129 4.69 -0.90 4.81
C ALA A 129 3.39 -0.10 4.78
N LEU A 130 2.56 -0.21 5.81
CA LEU A 130 1.29 0.52 5.89
C LEU A 130 1.50 2.04 5.86
N ARG A 131 2.55 2.58 6.49
CA ARG A 131 2.92 4.02 6.36
C ARG A 131 3.15 4.41 4.92
N THR A 132 3.99 3.67 4.20
CA THR A 132 4.29 3.99 2.79
C THR A 132 3.07 3.87 1.87
N LEU A 133 2.02 3.16 2.31
CA LEU A 133 0.75 3.00 1.61
C LEU A 133 -0.30 4.05 2.04
N GLY A 134 0.04 5.00 2.92
CA GLY A 134 -0.82 6.12 3.28
C GLY A 134 -1.58 5.95 4.58
N VAL A 135 -1.27 4.93 5.38
CA VAL A 135 -1.85 4.78 6.73
C VAL A 135 -1.10 5.70 7.69
N TYR A 136 -1.83 6.61 8.33
CA TYR A 136 -1.26 7.51 9.31
C TYR A 136 -0.84 6.76 10.55
N MET A 137 0.46 6.86 10.86
CA MET A 137 1.11 6.30 12.03
C MET A 137 2.21 7.24 12.48
N ASP A 138 2.00 7.92 13.61
CA ASP A 138 3.02 8.82 14.18
C ASP A 138 4.11 8.06 14.95
N SER A 139 5.09 8.76 15.49
CA SER A 139 6.16 8.10 16.26
C SER A 139 5.65 7.42 17.54
N GLU A 140 4.56 7.91 18.12
CA GLU A 140 3.88 7.31 19.28
C GLU A 140 3.06 6.06 18.88
N THR A 141 2.70 5.94 17.60
CA THR A 141 1.97 4.80 17.01
C THR A 141 2.81 3.51 16.94
N ALA A 142 4.10 3.52 17.25
CA ALA A 142 4.81 2.25 17.51
C ALA A 142 4.64 1.79 18.97
N GLU A 143 4.38 2.73 19.90
CA GLU A 143 4.31 2.49 21.34
C GLU A 143 2.91 2.08 21.81
N TRP A 144 1.84 2.39 21.08
CA TRP A 144 0.46 1.97 21.35
C TRP A 144 0.10 0.55 20.80
N ILE A 145 0.97 -0.13 20.03
CA ILE A 145 0.71 -1.50 19.57
C ILE A 145 1.12 -2.45 20.70
N LYS A 146 0.28 -2.51 21.73
CA LYS A 146 0.49 -3.32 22.90
C LYS A 146 -0.81 -3.99 23.33
N MET A 147 -0.68 -5.17 23.93
CA MET A 147 -1.82 -5.95 24.36
C MET A 147 -2.47 -5.44 25.65
N ASP A 148 -1.82 -4.51 26.37
CA ASP A 148 -2.41 -3.80 27.50
C ASP A 148 -3.40 -2.70 27.06
N THR A 149 -3.23 -2.15 25.86
CA THR A 149 -4.13 -1.15 25.25
C THR A 149 -4.66 -1.58 23.88
N PRO A 150 -5.33 -2.75 23.75
CA PRO A 150 -5.68 -3.34 22.45
C PRO A 150 -6.58 -2.42 21.62
N PHE A 151 -7.46 -1.67 22.27
CA PHE A 151 -8.42 -0.76 21.63
C PHE A 151 -7.77 0.40 20.88
N GLU A 152 -6.53 0.78 21.20
CA GLU A 152 -5.78 1.81 20.47
C GLU A 152 -5.51 1.37 19.02
N MET A 153 -5.35 0.06 18.79
CA MET A 153 -5.13 -0.51 17.46
C MET A 153 -6.35 -0.40 16.54
N THR A 154 -7.56 -0.11 17.06
CA THR A 154 -8.78 -0.02 16.26
C THR A 154 -8.71 1.08 15.21
N GLY A 155 -8.05 2.20 15.52
CA GLY A 155 -7.91 3.29 14.56
C GLY A 155 -7.17 2.85 13.28
N LEU A 156 -6.17 1.97 13.41
CA LEU A 156 -5.47 1.40 12.27
C LEU A 156 -6.42 0.62 11.36
N LEU A 157 -7.26 -0.24 11.95
CA LEU A 157 -8.24 -1.04 11.22
C LEU A 157 -9.21 -0.15 10.43
N VAL A 158 -9.71 0.92 11.06
CA VAL A 158 -10.61 1.88 10.42
C VAL A 158 -9.95 2.54 9.20
N GLN A 159 -8.70 2.98 9.34
CA GLN A 159 -7.95 3.58 8.23
C GLN A 159 -7.74 2.59 7.09
N VAL A 160 -7.26 1.38 7.40
CA VAL A 160 -7.01 0.36 6.38
C VAL A 160 -8.30 -0.04 5.68
N LEU A 161 -9.41 -0.20 6.41
CA LEU A 161 -10.71 -0.51 5.81
C LEU A 161 -11.16 0.60 4.85
N ARG A 162 -11.01 1.87 5.23
CA ARG A 162 -11.30 3.02 4.36
C ARG A 162 -10.46 2.96 3.08
N LEU A 163 -9.16 2.67 3.18
CA LEU A 163 -8.26 2.60 2.03
C LEU A 163 -8.54 1.38 1.13
N ALA A 164 -8.83 0.22 1.72
CA ALA A 164 -9.15 -1.01 1.00
C ALA A 164 -10.52 -0.97 0.30
N THR A 165 -11.38 -0.03 0.69
CA THR A 165 -12.70 0.19 0.09
C THR A 165 -12.72 1.48 -0.70
N VAL A 166 -13.20 2.58 -0.12
CA VAL A 166 -13.39 3.87 -0.81
C VAL A 166 -12.08 4.44 -1.34
N GLY A 167 -10.92 4.16 -0.72
CA GLY A 167 -9.62 4.57 -1.24
C GLY A 167 -9.35 4.11 -2.69
N ARG A 168 -9.98 3.00 -3.10
CA ARG A 168 -9.91 2.45 -4.46
C ARG A 168 -10.81 3.18 -5.47
N MET A 169 -11.70 4.09 -5.05
CA MET A 169 -12.59 4.87 -5.92
C MET A 169 -11.82 5.93 -6.72
N HIS A 170 -11.04 5.49 -7.69
CA HIS A 170 -10.17 6.33 -8.52
C HIS A 170 -10.10 5.83 -9.96
N PHE A 171 -9.81 6.73 -10.89
CA PHE A 171 -9.79 6.45 -12.32
C PHE A 171 -8.76 5.40 -12.73
N GLN A 172 -7.63 5.28 -12.01
CA GLN A 172 -6.65 4.22 -12.27
C GLN A 172 -7.18 2.82 -11.91
N ASN A 173 -8.10 2.73 -10.95
CA ASN A 173 -8.70 1.47 -10.54
C ASN A 173 -9.99 1.18 -11.31
N PHE A 174 -10.75 2.24 -11.62
CA PHE A 174 -12.05 2.19 -12.28
C PHE A 174 -12.15 3.27 -13.36
N GLU A 175 -11.72 2.95 -14.57
CA GLU A 175 -11.79 3.88 -15.71
C GLU A 175 -13.23 4.36 -15.99
N ILE A 176 -14.23 3.51 -15.70
CA ILE A 176 -15.66 3.80 -15.90
C ILE A 176 -16.14 5.04 -15.14
N LEU A 177 -15.45 5.46 -14.07
CA LEU A 177 -15.79 6.65 -13.30
C LEU A 177 -15.76 7.93 -14.14
N VAL A 178 -15.00 7.96 -15.25
CA VAL A 178 -14.94 9.12 -16.14
C VAL A 178 -16.31 9.47 -16.73
N HIS A 179 -17.20 8.49 -16.90
CA HIS A 179 -18.52 8.68 -17.48
C HIS A 179 -19.55 9.25 -16.50
N LEU A 180 -19.21 9.43 -15.22
CA LEU A 180 -20.05 10.15 -14.27
C LEU A 180 -20.05 11.66 -14.52
N PHE A 181 -19.13 12.14 -15.35
CA PHE A 181 -18.93 13.55 -15.64
C PHE A 181 -19.32 13.85 -17.08
N ASP A 182 -20.38 14.64 -17.24
CA ASP A 182 -20.84 15.13 -18.54
C ASP A 182 -20.13 16.43 -18.94
N GLY A 183 -19.98 16.67 -20.24
CA GLY A 183 -19.77 18.00 -20.80
C GLY A 183 -18.39 18.64 -20.62
N TRP A 184 -17.36 17.89 -20.20
CA TRP A 184 -15.99 18.39 -20.16
C TRP A 184 -15.51 18.64 -21.59
N SER A 185 -15.41 19.92 -21.94
CA SER A 185 -15.09 20.36 -23.31
C SER A 185 -13.62 20.74 -23.44
N GLU A 186 -12.97 21.08 -22.32
CA GLU A 186 -11.57 21.48 -22.27
C GLU A 186 -10.70 20.51 -21.47
N PRO A 187 -9.44 20.29 -21.88
CA PRO A 187 -8.48 19.46 -21.14
C PRO A 187 -8.28 19.89 -19.68
N GLU A 188 -8.47 21.17 -19.36
CA GLU A 188 -8.36 21.68 -18.00
C GLU A 188 -9.47 21.17 -17.07
N GLU A 189 -10.69 20.98 -17.59
CA GLU A 189 -11.85 20.44 -16.85
C GLU A 189 -11.64 18.96 -16.50
N ALA A 190 -11.12 18.19 -17.45
CA ALA A 190 -10.72 16.78 -17.24
C ALA A 190 -9.74 16.67 -16.06
N GLY A 191 -8.80 17.60 -16.00
CA GLY A 191 -7.81 17.69 -14.94
C GLY A 191 -8.38 17.85 -13.53
N LEU A 192 -9.46 18.63 -13.38
CA LEU A 192 -10.13 18.80 -12.10
C LEU A 192 -10.94 17.57 -11.70
N ILE A 193 -11.56 16.91 -12.69
CA ILE A 193 -12.31 15.67 -12.50
C ILE A 193 -11.36 14.59 -11.96
N LEU A 194 -10.20 14.43 -12.59
CA LEU A 194 -9.17 13.46 -12.18
C LEU A 194 -8.62 13.70 -10.78
N ALA A 195 -8.65 14.94 -10.30
CA ALA A 195 -8.20 15.35 -8.97
C ALA A 195 -9.33 15.35 -7.91
N THR A 196 -10.47 14.71 -8.21
CA THR A 196 -11.58 14.58 -7.27
C THR A 196 -11.24 13.58 -6.16
N ASP A 197 -11.45 13.99 -4.91
CA ASP A 197 -11.23 13.14 -3.73
C ASP A 197 -12.10 11.86 -3.77
N ARG A 198 -11.58 10.78 -3.15
CA ARG A 198 -12.17 9.44 -3.26
C ARG A 198 -13.57 9.33 -2.64
N GLU A 199 -13.80 9.94 -1.47
CA GLU A 199 -15.16 9.96 -0.90
C GLU A 199 -16.12 10.82 -1.71
N THR A 200 -15.62 11.90 -2.29
CA THR A 200 -16.43 12.77 -3.17
C THR A 200 -16.84 11.99 -4.43
N MET A 201 -15.93 11.19 -4.98
CA MET A 201 -16.23 10.30 -6.11
C MET A 201 -17.37 9.33 -5.79
N LEU A 202 -17.35 8.73 -4.60
CA LEU A 202 -18.44 7.86 -4.13
C LEU A 202 -19.78 8.61 -4.05
N LEU A 203 -19.79 9.83 -3.49
CA LEU A 203 -20.99 10.66 -3.42
C LEU A 203 -21.52 11.05 -4.81
N ILE A 204 -20.63 11.37 -5.76
CA ILE A 204 -21.00 11.67 -7.15
C ILE A 204 -21.69 10.46 -7.77
N TRP A 205 -21.12 9.26 -7.60
CA TRP A 205 -21.73 8.04 -8.09
C TRP A 205 -23.11 7.77 -7.45
N ILE A 206 -23.26 7.90 -6.13
CA ILE A 206 -24.56 7.71 -5.45
C ILE A 206 -25.59 8.69 -6.02
N ASN A 207 -25.24 9.97 -6.13
CA ASN A 207 -26.15 10.99 -6.66
C ASN A 207 -26.50 10.76 -8.14
N TYR A 208 -25.56 10.24 -8.94
CA TYR A 208 -25.84 9.83 -10.33
C TYR A 208 -26.94 8.75 -10.38
N GLN A 209 -26.84 7.73 -9.52
CA GLN A 209 -27.86 6.67 -9.45
C GLN A 209 -29.20 7.20 -8.93
N LEU A 210 -29.21 8.06 -7.91
CA LEU A 210 -30.45 8.67 -7.40
C LEU A 210 -31.15 9.52 -8.47
N LYS A 211 -30.39 10.29 -9.26
CA LYS A 211 -30.92 11.07 -10.38
C LYS A 211 -31.50 10.16 -11.46
N LYS A 212 -30.83 9.05 -11.79
CA LYS A 212 -31.33 8.04 -12.74
C LYS A 212 -32.65 7.42 -12.28
N ALA A 213 -32.87 7.31 -10.97
CA ALA A 213 -34.12 6.85 -10.37
C ALA A 213 -35.24 7.90 -10.34
N GLY A 214 -34.98 9.15 -10.76
CA GLY A 214 -35.93 10.26 -10.65
C GLY A 214 -36.12 10.77 -9.22
N SER A 215 -35.15 10.54 -8.33
CA SER A 215 -35.18 11.07 -6.96
C SER A 215 -34.62 12.48 -6.90
N ASP A 216 -35.32 13.40 -6.22
CA ASP A 216 -34.87 14.77 -5.98
C ASP A 216 -33.82 14.89 -4.84
N ILE A 217 -33.43 13.76 -4.23
CA ILE A 217 -32.46 13.75 -3.14
C ILE A 217 -31.05 13.98 -3.69
N LYS A 218 -30.40 15.05 -3.23
CA LYS A 218 -28.97 15.31 -3.43
C LYS A 218 -28.23 15.10 -2.12
N LEU A 219 -27.44 14.03 -2.07
CA LEU A 219 -26.66 13.65 -0.90
C LEU A 219 -25.36 14.48 -0.85
N ALA A 220 -25.17 15.24 0.22
CA ALA A 220 -23.96 16.04 0.44
C ALA A 220 -22.92 15.32 1.31
N ASP A 221 -23.37 14.43 2.20
CA ASP A 221 -22.53 13.63 3.09
C ASP A 221 -23.18 12.28 3.43
N LEU A 222 -22.43 11.42 4.11
CA LEU A 222 -22.91 10.12 4.59
C LEU A 222 -23.32 10.20 6.07
N GLY A 223 -24.17 11.17 6.39
CA GLY A 223 -24.68 11.43 7.74
C GLY A 223 -26.15 11.04 7.92
N GLU A 224 -26.93 11.94 8.53
CA GLU A 224 -28.30 11.69 8.99
C GLU A 224 -29.28 11.33 7.85
N SER A 225 -29.01 11.82 6.64
CA SER A 225 -29.80 11.53 5.45
C SER A 225 -29.81 10.05 5.03
N LEU A 226 -28.98 9.21 5.64
CA LEU A 226 -28.99 7.76 5.42
C LEU A 226 -29.91 7.01 6.39
N ALA A 227 -30.27 7.62 7.53
CA ALA A 227 -30.94 6.93 8.63
C ALA A 227 -32.35 6.44 8.28
N ASP A 228 -33.00 7.09 7.32
CA ASP A 228 -34.34 6.73 6.85
C ASP A 228 -34.37 5.58 5.83
N SER A 229 -33.21 5.02 5.46
CA SER A 229 -33.03 3.97 4.46
C SER A 229 -33.55 4.30 3.05
N LYS A 230 -33.95 5.55 2.77
CA LYS A 230 -34.52 5.95 1.47
C LYS A 230 -33.46 5.99 0.37
N VAL A 231 -32.27 6.48 0.70
CA VAL A 231 -31.11 6.47 -0.20
C VAL A 231 -30.74 5.03 -0.57
N TYR A 232 -30.61 4.15 0.43
CA TYR A 232 -30.25 2.76 0.22
C TYR A 232 -31.26 1.98 -0.62
N SER A 233 -32.55 2.07 -0.27
CA SER A 233 -33.61 1.35 -0.97
C SER A 233 -33.71 1.78 -2.44
N THR A 234 -33.56 3.08 -2.71
CA THR A 234 -33.58 3.64 -4.07
C THR A 234 -32.34 3.23 -4.85
N LEU A 235 -31.16 3.28 -4.22
CA LEU A 235 -29.90 2.88 -4.83
C LEU A 235 -29.92 1.41 -5.24
N LEU A 236 -30.21 0.49 -4.30
CA LEU A 236 -30.24 -0.94 -4.55
C LEU A 236 -31.22 -1.31 -5.66
N TRP A 237 -32.41 -0.70 -5.67
CA TRP A 237 -33.39 -0.91 -6.73
C TRP A 237 -32.86 -0.47 -8.11
N THR A 238 -32.17 0.68 -8.15
CA THR A 238 -31.67 1.28 -9.39
C THR A 238 -30.52 0.47 -9.99
N VAL A 239 -29.58 0.03 -9.17
CA VAL A 239 -28.40 -0.73 -9.62
C VAL A 239 -28.70 -2.21 -9.89
N ALA A 240 -29.74 -2.76 -9.26
CA ALA A 240 -30.12 -4.15 -9.43
C ALA A 240 -30.46 -4.46 -10.91
N PRO A 241 -29.93 -5.56 -11.48
CA PRO A 241 -30.32 -6.05 -12.80
C PRO A 241 -31.82 -6.32 -12.87
N GLU A 242 -32.45 -6.02 -14.00
CA GLU A 242 -33.91 -6.16 -14.17
C GLU A 242 -34.43 -7.57 -13.84
N ALA A 243 -33.68 -8.60 -14.22
CA ALA A 243 -33.99 -9.99 -13.92
C ALA A 243 -34.00 -10.32 -12.41
N GLN A 244 -33.21 -9.61 -11.60
CA GLN A 244 -33.12 -9.80 -10.16
C GLN A 244 -34.08 -8.88 -9.39
N ARG A 245 -34.60 -7.81 -9.99
CA ARG A 245 -35.53 -6.87 -9.32
C ARG A 245 -36.81 -7.54 -8.83
N ALA A 246 -37.28 -8.58 -9.50
CA ALA A 246 -38.49 -9.31 -9.11
C ALA A 246 -38.36 -10.03 -7.75
N SER A 247 -37.13 -10.36 -7.31
CA SER A 247 -36.90 -11.00 -6.01
C SER A 247 -36.69 -9.97 -4.88
N LEU A 248 -36.49 -8.70 -5.21
CA LEU A 248 -36.27 -7.62 -4.25
C LEU A 248 -37.58 -7.03 -3.75
N THR A 249 -37.58 -6.62 -2.48
CA THR A 249 -38.66 -5.80 -1.95
C THR A 249 -38.57 -4.42 -2.59
N SER A 250 -39.66 -3.94 -3.19
CA SER A 250 -39.65 -2.64 -3.88
C SER A 250 -39.34 -1.50 -2.92
N ALA A 251 -38.69 -0.44 -3.40
CA ALA A 251 -38.39 0.73 -2.57
C ALA A 251 -39.67 1.32 -1.94
N LYS A 252 -40.80 1.28 -2.65
CA LYS A 252 -42.10 1.75 -2.12
C LYS A 252 -42.60 0.90 -0.96
N ASP A 253 -42.42 -0.41 -1.01
CA ASP A 253 -42.86 -1.31 0.05
C ASP A 253 -41.97 -1.20 1.30
N ILE A 254 -40.67 -1.00 1.11
CA ILE A 254 -39.74 -0.71 2.22
C ILE A 254 -40.17 0.58 2.95
N MET A 255 -40.54 1.63 2.21
CA MET A 255 -40.94 2.90 2.80
C MET A 255 -42.30 2.86 3.55
N LYS A 256 -43.09 1.78 3.43
CA LYS A 256 -44.31 1.59 4.23
C LYS A 256 -44.01 1.22 5.68
N GLU A 257 -42.86 0.60 5.93
CA GLU A 257 -42.43 0.26 7.28
C GLU A 257 -42.09 1.52 8.06
N THR A 258 -42.64 1.65 9.26
CA THR A 258 -42.50 2.86 10.11
C THR A 258 -41.26 2.79 10.99
N ASP A 259 -40.86 1.59 11.41
CA ASP A 259 -39.67 1.37 12.21
C ASP A 259 -38.41 1.44 11.33
N LEU A 260 -37.52 2.38 11.65
CA LEU A 260 -36.28 2.59 10.90
C LEU A 260 -35.36 1.38 10.91
N THR A 261 -35.34 0.61 12.00
CA THR A 261 -34.48 -0.58 12.14
C THR A 261 -35.01 -1.70 11.26
N LYS A 262 -36.32 -1.97 11.30
CA LYS A 262 -36.95 -2.96 10.41
C LYS A 262 -36.86 -2.56 8.94
N ARG A 263 -36.95 -1.26 8.65
CA ARG A 263 -36.72 -0.75 7.30
C ARG A 263 -35.30 -1.03 6.82
N ALA A 264 -34.31 -0.83 7.69
CA ALA A 264 -32.91 -1.16 7.41
C ALA A 264 -32.68 -2.68 7.24
N GLU A 265 -33.38 -3.54 8.00
CA GLU A 265 -33.37 -5.00 7.79
C GLU A 265 -33.80 -5.38 6.38
N LEU A 266 -34.88 -4.77 5.87
CA LEU A 266 -35.35 -5.02 4.49
C LEU A 266 -34.33 -4.58 3.43
N VAL A 267 -33.63 -3.47 3.68
CA VAL A 267 -32.54 -3.00 2.82
C VAL A 267 -31.38 -4.00 2.79
N ILE A 268 -30.96 -4.49 3.95
CA ILE A 268 -29.87 -5.48 4.06
C ILE A 268 -30.29 -6.79 3.40
N ALA A 269 -31.51 -7.27 3.62
CA ALA A 269 -32.03 -8.46 2.96
C ALA A 269 -32.06 -8.33 1.42
N ASN A 270 -32.36 -7.14 0.90
CA ASN A 270 -32.25 -6.86 -0.54
C ASN A 270 -30.80 -6.91 -1.03
N ALA A 271 -29.85 -6.37 -0.27
CA ALA A 271 -28.44 -6.43 -0.61
C ALA A 271 -27.90 -7.88 -0.60
N GLU A 272 -28.31 -8.70 0.36
CA GLU A 272 -27.95 -10.11 0.44
C GLU A 272 -28.47 -10.91 -0.76
N LYS A 273 -29.69 -10.63 -1.22
CA LYS A 273 -30.24 -11.23 -2.45
C LYS A 273 -29.44 -10.86 -3.71
N LEU A 274 -28.74 -9.72 -3.69
CA LEU A 274 -27.81 -9.29 -4.73
C LEU A 274 -26.38 -9.81 -4.52
N GLY A 275 -26.16 -10.71 -3.55
CA GLY A 275 -24.84 -11.26 -3.24
C GLY A 275 -23.93 -10.31 -2.45
N ILE A 276 -24.46 -9.21 -1.92
CA ILE A 276 -23.73 -8.24 -1.10
C ILE A 276 -24.06 -8.52 0.37
N SER A 277 -23.27 -9.39 1.01
CA SER A 277 -23.47 -9.79 2.41
C SER A 277 -22.36 -9.29 3.35
N GLY A 278 -22.69 -9.23 4.64
CA GLY A 278 -21.72 -9.14 5.73
C GLY A 278 -21.05 -7.78 5.91
N VAL A 279 -21.82 -6.69 5.77
CA VAL A 279 -21.26 -5.32 5.79
C VAL A 279 -21.80 -4.44 6.89
N LEU A 280 -23.10 -4.48 7.10
CA LEU A 280 -23.78 -3.64 8.06
C LEU A 280 -24.81 -4.46 8.78
N ARG A 281 -25.04 -4.09 10.03
CA ARG A 281 -26.28 -4.42 10.73
C ARG A 281 -27.31 -3.29 10.59
N PRO A 282 -28.61 -3.56 10.74
CA PRO A 282 -29.67 -2.56 10.59
C PRO A 282 -29.47 -1.32 11.45
N GLU A 283 -28.91 -1.49 12.65
CA GLU A 283 -28.64 -0.39 13.59
C GLU A 283 -27.61 0.59 13.02
N HIS A 284 -26.65 0.13 12.23
CA HIS A 284 -25.65 1.01 11.61
C HIS A 284 -26.26 1.93 10.55
N ILE A 285 -27.38 1.53 9.92
CA ILE A 285 -28.14 2.40 9.03
C ILE A 285 -29.05 3.31 9.86
N ALA A 286 -29.87 2.75 10.76
CA ALA A 286 -30.86 3.50 11.55
C ALA A 286 -30.25 4.53 12.54
N THR A 287 -28.94 4.44 12.81
CA THR A 287 -28.20 5.40 13.65
C THR A 287 -27.23 6.28 12.88
N ALA A 288 -27.20 6.19 11.55
CA ALA A 288 -26.35 7.01 10.70
C ALA A 288 -26.54 8.51 11.01
N GLY A 289 -25.43 9.23 11.17
CA GLY A 289 -25.43 10.67 11.48
C GLY A 289 -25.78 11.06 12.92
N LYS A 290 -26.20 10.14 13.80
CA LYS A 290 -26.50 10.46 15.21
C LYS A 290 -25.27 10.89 16.01
N LEU A 291 -24.10 10.34 15.65
CA LEU A 291 -22.81 10.69 16.24
C LEU A 291 -21.90 11.23 15.14
N GLY A 292 -21.21 12.33 15.43
CA GLY A 292 -20.26 12.94 14.50
C GLY A 292 -18.92 12.21 14.44
N ILE A 293 -18.08 12.64 13.50
CA ILE A 293 -16.72 12.14 13.26
C ILE A 293 -15.80 12.30 14.50
N SER A 294 -16.14 13.23 15.41
CA SER A 294 -15.40 13.44 16.65
C SER A 294 -15.56 12.32 17.68
N ASN A 295 -16.51 11.39 17.48
CA ASN A 295 -16.72 10.22 18.32
C ASN A 295 -16.29 8.95 17.55
N SER A 296 -15.58 8.03 18.22
CA SER A 296 -15.09 6.78 17.62
C SER A 296 -16.20 5.94 16.99
N LYS A 297 -17.35 5.79 17.66
CA LYS A 297 -18.53 5.08 17.15
C LYS A 297 -19.14 5.76 15.93
N GLY A 298 -19.20 7.10 15.93
CA GLY A 298 -19.64 7.87 14.77
C GLY A 298 -18.71 7.67 13.56
N LEU A 299 -17.40 7.67 13.81
CA LEU A 299 -16.37 7.42 12.81
C LEU A 299 -16.50 6.03 12.19
N HIS A 300 -16.61 4.99 13.03
CA HIS A 300 -16.76 3.61 12.58
C HIS A 300 -18.01 3.45 11.73
N ASN A 301 -19.13 3.99 12.20
CA ASN A 301 -20.40 3.93 11.48
C ASN A 301 -20.28 4.56 10.07
N ILE A 302 -19.64 5.72 9.94
CA ILE A 302 -19.42 6.38 8.64
C ILE A 302 -18.56 5.49 7.72
N VAL A 303 -17.47 4.92 8.24
CA VAL A 303 -16.56 4.06 7.44
C VAL A 303 -17.23 2.76 7.02
N LEU A 304 -18.06 2.17 7.88
CA LEU A 304 -18.84 0.97 7.56
C LEU A 304 -19.89 1.28 6.47
N ASN A 305 -20.62 2.40 6.58
CA ASN A 305 -21.57 2.83 5.54
C ASN A 305 -20.83 3.11 4.21
N MET A 306 -19.67 3.76 4.26
CA MET A 306 -18.79 3.97 3.10
C MET A 306 -18.37 2.65 2.44
N ALA A 307 -17.92 1.67 3.24
CA ALA A 307 -17.53 0.35 2.76
C ALA A 307 -18.72 -0.38 2.11
N PHE A 308 -19.93 -0.23 2.67
CA PHE A 308 -21.14 -0.81 2.08
C PHE A 308 -21.46 -0.23 0.71
N PHE A 309 -21.49 1.10 0.59
CA PHE A 309 -21.71 1.76 -0.70
C PHE A 309 -20.64 1.38 -1.73
N TYR A 310 -19.37 1.32 -1.30
CA TYR A 310 -18.29 0.85 -2.16
C TYR A 310 -18.53 -0.59 -2.65
N ARG A 311 -19.00 -1.50 -1.79
CA ARG A 311 -19.31 -2.88 -2.21
C ARG A 311 -20.47 -2.94 -3.19
N ILE A 312 -21.49 -2.10 -3.02
CA ILE A 312 -22.58 -1.96 -4.00
C ILE A 312 -22.02 -1.47 -5.34
N PHE A 313 -21.17 -0.44 -5.33
CA PHE A 313 -20.50 0.05 -6.54
C PHE A 313 -19.65 -1.03 -7.20
N ALA A 314 -18.79 -1.73 -6.44
CA ALA A 314 -17.89 -2.75 -6.96
C ALA A 314 -18.63 -3.93 -7.60
N ALA A 315 -19.78 -4.31 -7.04
CA ALA A 315 -20.63 -5.37 -7.60
C ALA A 315 -21.47 -4.86 -8.79
N TYR A 316 -22.01 -3.64 -8.70
CA TYR A 316 -22.92 -3.06 -9.68
C TYR A 316 -22.63 -1.57 -9.94
N PRO A 317 -21.61 -1.24 -10.77
CA PRO A 317 -21.29 0.15 -11.07
C PRO A 317 -22.45 0.91 -11.74
N ASN A 318 -23.18 0.23 -12.65
CA ASN A 318 -24.37 0.74 -13.35
C ASN A 318 -24.21 2.15 -13.96
N ILE A 319 -23.06 2.41 -14.59
CA ILE A 319 -22.77 3.68 -15.28
C ILE A 319 -23.01 3.49 -16.78
N ASP A 320 -23.68 4.46 -17.40
CA ASP A 320 -24.04 4.37 -18.82
C ASP A 320 -22.80 4.70 -19.67
N VAL A 321 -22.09 3.66 -20.12
CA VAL A 321 -20.94 3.80 -21.01
C VAL A 321 -21.44 4.05 -22.43
N PRO A 322 -21.03 5.15 -23.10
CA PRO A 322 -21.35 5.36 -24.50
C PRO A 322 -20.82 4.19 -25.34
N LYS A 323 -21.67 3.58 -26.19
CA LYS A 323 -21.22 2.58 -27.16
C LYS A 323 -20.17 3.23 -28.07
N MET A 324 -18.89 2.90 -27.88
CA MET A 324 -17.85 3.33 -28.83
C MET A 324 -18.20 2.78 -30.22
N LYS A 325 -18.28 3.66 -31.22
CA LYS A 325 -18.03 3.24 -32.60
C LYS A 325 -16.60 2.72 -32.65
N ASP A 326 -16.38 1.60 -33.33
CA ASP A 326 -15.08 0.95 -33.51
C ASP A 326 -13.96 2.00 -33.64
N LYS A 327 -13.06 2.02 -32.66
CA LYS A 327 -11.82 2.80 -32.77
C LYS A 327 -11.08 2.30 -34.02
N PRO A 328 -10.65 3.16 -34.95
CA PRO A 328 -9.65 2.74 -35.91
C PRO A 328 -8.41 2.30 -35.13
N ALA A 329 -7.85 1.15 -35.49
CA ALA A 329 -6.60 0.66 -34.95
C ALA A 329 -5.47 1.65 -35.29
N GLY A 330 -5.28 2.64 -34.43
CA GLY A 330 -4.11 3.51 -34.43
C GLY A 330 -2.91 2.66 -34.07
N LYS A 331 -2.15 2.25 -35.09
CA LYS A 331 -0.79 1.78 -34.93
C LYS A 331 0.06 2.96 -34.48
N GLU A 332 0.34 3.02 -33.19
CA GLU A 332 1.56 3.58 -32.63
C GLU A 332 1.68 3.01 -31.22
N ALA A 333 2.77 2.29 -30.95
CA ALA A 333 3.10 1.86 -29.61
C ALA A 333 3.47 3.11 -28.80
N ALA A 334 2.46 3.76 -28.22
CA ALA A 334 2.68 4.78 -27.22
C ALA A 334 3.45 4.14 -26.05
N SER A 335 4.56 4.77 -25.68
CA SER A 335 5.38 4.39 -24.51
C SER A 335 4.47 4.22 -23.29
N THR A 336 4.72 3.21 -22.46
CA THR A 336 3.93 3.04 -21.23
C THR A 336 4.01 4.31 -20.38
N PRO A 337 2.98 4.68 -19.59
CA PRO A 337 3.02 5.85 -18.70
C PRO A 337 4.28 5.85 -17.81
N GLU A 338 4.73 4.66 -17.41
CA GLU A 338 5.97 4.40 -16.68
C GLU A 338 7.23 4.86 -17.44
N GLN A 339 7.28 4.69 -18.76
CA GLN A 339 8.41 5.09 -19.61
C GLN A 339 8.51 6.62 -19.80
N GLN A 340 7.37 7.34 -19.88
CA GLN A 340 7.37 8.82 -19.95
C GLN A 340 7.66 9.48 -18.58
N VAL A 341 7.29 8.81 -17.48
CA VAL A 341 7.51 9.29 -16.11
C VAL A 341 8.98 9.15 -15.67
N GLN A 342 9.67 8.09 -16.11
CA GLN A 342 11.07 7.84 -15.76
C GLN A 342 12.03 8.86 -16.40
N GLU A 343 11.70 9.39 -17.59
CA GLU A 343 12.47 10.44 -18.26
C GLU A 343 12.22 11.86 -17.70
N SER A 344 11.12 12.06 -16.96
CA SER A 344 10.68 13.39 -16.50
C SER A 344 11.28 13.83 -15.17
N CYS A 345 11.84 12.90 -14.38
CA CYS A 345 12.41 13.20 -13.06
C CYS A 345 13.89 13.58 -13.16
N LYS A 346 14.20 14.87 -12.99
CA LYS A 346 15.55 15.47 -13.15
C LYS A 346 16.66 14.86 -12.26
N TYR A 347 16.33 14.01 -11.28
CA TYR A 347 17.25 13.47 -10.28
C TYR A 347 17.25 11.93 -10.18
N GLY A 348 16.66 11.20 -11.14
CA GLY A 348 16.69 9.73 -11.19
C GLY A 348 15.85 9.00 -10.13
N VAL A 349 15.02 9.74 -9.37
CA VAL A 349 14.05 9.20 -8.41
C VAL A 349 12.77 8.83 -9.15
N SER A 350 12.23 7.63 -8.90
CA SER A 350 10.95 7.23 -9.48
C SER A 350 9.80 8.01 -8.84
N GLU A 351 8.74 8.29 -9.63
CA GLU A 351 7.50 8.89 -9.10
C GLU A 351 6.96 8.09 -7.91
N GLU A 352 7.04 6.75 -7.97
CA GLU A 352 6.61 5.88 -6.89
C GLU A 352 7.35 6.16 -5.57
N THR A 353 8.65 6.48 -5.61
CA THR A 353 9.41 6.81 -4.40
C THR A 353 8.90 8.10 -3.76
N LEU A 354 8.59 9.12 -4.58
CA LEU A 354 8.04 10.39 -4.12
C LEU A 354 6.62 10.21 -3.54
N ILE A 355 5.80 9.39 -4.19
CA ILE A 355 4.46 9.03 -3.73
C ILE A 355 4.52 8.31 -2.38
N ARG A 356 5.36 7.29 -2.25
CA ARG A 356 5.55 6.55 -0.99
C ARG A 356 6.02 7.48 0.14
N TRP A 357 6.91 8.43 -0.17
CA TRP A 357 7.36 9.42 0.79
C TRP A 357 6.22 10.35 1.24
N LEU A 358 5.43 10.90 0.32
CA LEU A 358 4.25 11.72 0.65
C LEU A 358 3.24 10.93 1.51
N ASN A 359 2.96 9.69 1.10
CA ASN A 359 2.03 8.81 1.81
C ASN A 359 2.53 8.41 3.21
N SER A 360 3.85 8.38 3.44
CA SER A 360 4.44 8.05 4.75
C SER A 360 4.08 9.02 5.88
N PHE A 361 3.54 10.19 5.54
CA PHE A 361 2.98 11.17 6.48
C PHE A 361 1.50 10.93 6.80
N GLY A 362 0.84 9.97 6.16
CA GLY A 362 -0.57 9.66 6.33
C GLY A 362 -1.52 10.81 5.94
N PRO A 363 -1.42 11.35 4.70
CA PRO A 363 -2.34 12.39 4.24
C PRO A 363 -3.78 11.87 4.23
N SER A 364 -4.74 12.79 4.32
CA SER A 364 -6.17 12.44 4.38
C SER A 364 -6.65 11.68 3.13
N SER A 365 -6.09 12.00 1.97
CA SER A 365 -6.25 11.25 0.72
C SER A 365 -4.87 10.80 0.23
N PRO A 366 -4.53 9.51 0.34
CA PRO A 366 -3.25 9.00 -0.16
C PRO A 366 -3.07 9.26 -1.65
N VAL A 367 -1.86 9.65 -1.99
CA VAL A 367 -1.42 9.95 -3.34
C VAL A 367 -1.28 8.65 -4.11
N VAL A 368 -1.85 8.64 -5.30
CA VAL A 368 -1.72 7.58 -6.30
C VAL A 368 -1.05 8.12 -7.56
N SER A 369 -1.25 9.40 -7.89
CA SER A 369 -0.53 10.10 -8.95
C SER A 369 -0.17 11.52 -8.55
N LEU A 370 1.09 11.91 -8.80
CA LEU A 370 1.53 13.29 -8.57
C LEU A 370 0.82 14.29 -9.50
N GLN A 371 0.42 13.83 -10.69
CA GLN A 371 -0.25 14.65 -11.70
C GLN A 371 -1.64 15.09 -11.25
N THR A 372 -2.38 14.24 -10.55
CA THR A 372 -3.79 14.46 -10.22
C THR A 372 -3.98 14.85 -8.76
N ASP A 373 -3.44 14.07 -7.82
CA ASP A 373 -3.82 14.16 -6.41
C ASP A 373 -3.20 15.38 -5.68
N LEU A 374 -2.19 16.03 -6.27
CA LEU A 374 -1.52 17.20 -5.68
C LEU A 374 -2.07 18.56 -6.14
N ARG A 375 -2.97 18.56 -7.14
CA ARG A 375 -3.39 19.79 -7.85
C ARG A 375 -4.14 20.80 -6.98
N ASN A 376 -4.86 20.33 -5.96
CA ASN A 376 -5.62 21.19 -5.05
C ASN A 376 -4.75 21.79 -3.92
N GLY A 377 -3.48 21.39 -3.85
CA GLY A 377 -2.50 21.81 -2.84
C GLY A 377 -2.68 21.15 -1.46
N ARG A 378 -3.76 20.40 -1.21
CA ARG A 378 -4.12 19.87 0.11
C ARG A 378 -3.02 18.97 0.68
N VAL A 379 -2.64 17.93 -0.05
CA VAL A 379 -1.64 16.96 0.42
C VAL A 379 -0.29 17.63 0.68
N LEU A 380 0.12 18.58 -0.16
CA LEU A 380 1.36 19.33 0.04
C LEU A 380 1.32 20.14 1.34
N LEU A 381 0.19 20.78 1.63
CA LEU A 381 -0.02 21.50 2.89
C LEU A 381 -0.02 20.56 4.10
N GLU A 382 -0.71 19.42 4.02
CA GLU A 382 -0.71 18.40 5.08
C GLU A 382 0.71 17.91 5.40
N VAL A 383 1.51 17.64 4.37
CA VAL A 383 2.92 17.22 4.52
C VAL A 383 3.77 18.34 5.10
N TRP A 384 3.57 19.59 4.68
CA TRP A 384 4.27 20.74 5.27
C TRP A 384 3.97 20.90 6.76
N ASP A 385 2.71 20.79 7.14
CA ASP A 385 2.28 20.88 8.53
C ASP A 385 2.81 19.70 9.37
N ALA A 386 2.91 18.51 8.77
CA ALA A 386 3.53 17.36 9.43
C ALA A 386 5.05 17.52 9.63
N MET A 387 5.76 18.09 8.64
CA MET A 387 7.19 18.40 8.76
C MET A 387 7.47 19.55 9.74
N PHE A 388 6.59 20.56 9.72
CA PHE A 388 6.68 21.78 10.51
C PHE A 388 5.30 22.13 11.10
N PRO A 389 4.98 21.62 12.31
CA PRO A 389 3.68 21.84 12.95
C PRO A 389 3.33 23.32 13.07
N GLY A 390 2.14 23.70 12.59
CA GLY A 390 1.64 25.07 12.60
C GLY A 390 2.17 25.95 11.47
N SER A 391 2.85 25.38 10.48
CA SER A 391 3.36 26.13 9.32
C SER A 391 2.26 26.55 8.35
N VAL A 392 1.15 25.82 8.32
CA VAL A 392 0.03 26.06 7.40
C VAL A 392 -1.04 26.94 8.05
N PRO A 393 -1.41 28.08 7.43
CA PRO A 393 -2.52 28.89 7.88
C PRO A 393 -3.86 28.28 7.41
N TRP A 394 -4.30 27.18 8.04
CA TRP A 394 -5.50 26.44 7.64
C TRP A 394 -6.73 27.33 7.45
N LYS A 395 -6.93 28.36 8.29
CA LYS A 395 -8.03 29.34 8.12
C LYS A 395 -8.11 30.02 6.74
N LYS A 396 -7.02 30.06 5.96
CA LYS A 396 -6.95 30.62 4.60
C LYS A 396 -7.12 29.57 3.49
N VAL A 397 -6.95 28.30 3.82
CA VAL A 397 -7.00 27.18 2.87
C VAL A 397 -8.45 26.90 2.52
N LYS A 398 -8.77 26.82 1.22
CA LYS A 398 -10.13 26.61 0.72
C LYS A 398 -10.20 25.27 -0.01
N LEU A 399 -10.84 24.30 0.61
CA LEU A 399 -11.00 22.92 0.09
C LEU A 399 -12.45 22.57 -0.26
N GLU A 400 -13.36 23.54 -0.16
CA GLU A 400 -14.78 23.32 -0.44
C GLU A 400 -15.04 22.95 -1.90
N HIS A 401 -16.04 22.09 -2.10
CA HIS A 401 -16.49 21.68 -3.42
C HIS A 401 -17.34 22.80 -4.05
N PHE A 402 -16.75 23.56 -4.99
CA PHE A 402 -17.47 24.60 -5.72
C PHE A 402 -18.05 24.04 -7.02
N GLU A 403 -19.34 24.27 -7.28
CA GLU A 403 -19.98 23.93 -8.56
C GLU A 403 -19.40 24.74 -9.73
N MET A 404 -18.85 25.94 -9.46
CA MET A 404 -18.25 26.80 -10.48
C MET A 404 -16.76 26.51 -10.71
N PHE A 405 -16.41 26.08 -11.93
CA PHE A 405 -15.06 25.73 -12.39
C PHE A 405 -13.99 26.79 -12.08
N ALA A 406 -14.21 28.04 -12.52
CA ALA A 406 -13.21 29.11 -12.38
C ALA A 406 -12.86 29.42 -10.91
N ARG A 407 -13.87 29.38 -10.02
CA ARG A 407 -13.68 29.60 -8.58
C ARG A 407 -12.89 28.45 -7.95
N ARG A 408 -13.13 27.22 -8.39
CA ARG A 408 -12.39 26.04 -7.91
C ARG A 408 -10.90 26.14 -8.26
N LYS A 409 -10.57 26.41 -9.54
CA LYS A 409 -9.18 26.56 -10.01
C LYS A 409 -8.44 27.69 -9.27
N PHE A 410 -9.09 28.84 -9.08
CA PHE A 410 -8.51 29.95 -8.33
C PHE A 410 -8.16 29.58 -6.89
N ASN A 411 -9.04 28.86 -6.19
CA ASN A 411 -8.78 28.40 -4.83
C ASN A 411 -7.63 27.37 -4.78
N TRP A 412 -7.50 26.49 -5.77
CA TRP A 412 -6.39 25.55 -5.86
C TRP A 412 -5.05 26.26 -6.03
N ILE A 413 -4.99 27.23 -6.94
CA ILE A 413 -3.79 28.06 -7.13
C ILE A 413 -3.44 28.78 -5.82
N ALA A 414 -4.42 29.37 -5.13
CA ALA A 414 -4.20 30.03 -3.85
C ALA A 414 -3.69 29.07 -2.75
N ASN A 415 -4.19 27.83 -2.69
CA ASN A 415 -3.67 26.81 -1.78
C ASN A 415 -2.23 26.41 -2.14
N CYS A 416 -1.94 26.25 -3.44
CA CYS A 416 -0.61 25.92 -3.93
C CYS A 416 0.39 27.07 -3.66
N ASP A 417 -0.03 28.33 -3.78
CA ASP A 417 0.78 29.50 -3.42
C ASP A 417 1.19 29.46 -1.94
N ILE A 418 0.28 29.04 -1.04
CA ILE A 418 0.62 28.83 0.37
C ILE A 418 1.72 27.76 0.49
N ALA A 419 1.57 26.62 -0.20
CA ALA A 419 2.56 25.55 -0.17
C ALA A 419 3.95 25.98 -0.70
N ILE A 420 3.99 26.77 -1.78
CA ILE A 420 5.23 27.35 -2.32
C ILE A 420 5.84 28.34 -1.32
N SER A 421 5.03 29.22 -0.71
CA SER A 421 5.51 30.21 0.26
C SER A 421 6.13 29.58 1.52
N ILE A 422 5.65 28.40 1.93
CA ILE A 422 6.26 27.62 3.02
C ILE A 422 7.61 27.07 2.56
N GLY A 423 7.67 26.49 1.35
CA GLY A 423 8.93 26.03 0.76
C GLY A 423 9.99 27.13 0.69
N GLU A 424 9.62 28.34 0.25
CA GLU A 424 10.51 29.50 0.20
C GLU A 424 11.10 29.84 1.57
N LYS A 425 10.27 29.88 2.61
CA LYS A 425 10.71 30.15 4.00
C LYS A 425 11.74 29.13 4.50
N HIS A 426 11.69 27.91 3.97
CA HIS A 426 12.61 26.82 4.32
C HIS A 426 13.72 26.60 3.29
N GLY A 427 13.93 27.54 2.36
CA GLY A 427 15.08 27.54 1.45
C GLY A 427 14.87 26.80 0.12
N ILE A 428 13.65 26.37 -0.20
CA ILE A 428 13.31 25.85 -1.53
C ILE A 428 13.01 27.02 -2.47
N SER A 429 13.74 27.13 -3.58
CA SER A 429 13.54 28.22 -4.53
C SER A 429 12.21 28.10 -5.27
N LYS A 430 11.44 29.19 -5.30
CA LYS A 430 10.18 29.32 -6.06
C LYS A 430 10.31 29.14 -7.56
N ASN A 431 11.53 29.29 -8.10
CA ASN A 431 11.80 29.06 -9.51
C ASN A 431 11.74 27.57 -9.88
N VAL A 432 11.70 26.67 -8.90
CA VAL A 432 11.60 25.22 -9.12
C VAL A 432 10.19 24.81 -9.53
N CYS A 433 9.16 25.43 -8.96
CA CYS A 433 7.76 25.09 -9.22
C CYS A 433 6.87 26.28 -8.85
N SER A 434 5.96 26.68 -9.75
CA SER A 434 4.93 27.68 -9.45
C SER A 434 3.62 27.03 -9.02
N SER A 435 2.75 27.79 -8.35
CA SER A 435 1.39 27.36 -8.04
C SER A 435 0.58 26.99 -9.29
N GLY A 436 0.82 27.68 -10.40
CA GLY A 436 0.25 27.35 -11.70
C GLY A 436 0.67 25.96 -12.20
N ASN A 437 1.94 25.59 -12.06
CA ASN A 437 2.42 24.27 -12.46
C ASN A 437 1.78 23.15 -11.62
N ILE A 438 1.62 23.37 -10.31
CA ILE A 438 0.95 22.40 -9.42
C ILE A 438 -0.52 22.27 -9.79
N ALA A 439 -1.24 23.40 -9.92
CA ALA A 439 -2.66 23.40 -10.25
C ALA A 439 -2.94 22.84 -11.66
N ALA A 440 -1.99 22.94 -12.59
CA ALA A 440 -2.06 22.35 -13.93
C ALA A 440 -1.72 20.85 -13.96
N GLY A 441 -1.06 20.31 -12.91
CA GLY A 441 -0.63 18.91 -12.87
C GLY A 441 0.67 18.64 -13.63
N GLU A 442 1.60 19.60 -13.68
CA GLU A 442 2.86 19.42 -14.41
C GLU A 442 3.87 18.56 -13.62
N THR A 443 3.84 17.24 -13.87
CA THR A 443 4.57 16.22 -13.10
C THR A 443 6.05 16.54 -12.89
N LYS A 444 6.75 17.07 -13.89
CA LYS A 444 8.18 17.42 -13.79
C LYS A 444 8.48 18.43 -12.68
N TYR A 445 7.69 19.50 -12.59
CA TYR A 445 7.89 20.56 -11.60
C TYR A 445 7.40 20.11 -10.22
N ILE A 446 6.28 19.40 -10.18
CA ILE A 446 5.74 18.79 -8.96
C ILE A 446 6.76 17.82 -8.35
N ALA A 447 7.27 16.88 -9.15
CA ALA A 447 8.27 15.91 -8.71
C ALA A 447 9.54 16.59 -8.22
N SER A 448 10.00 17.66 -8.90
CA SER A 448 11.15 18.44 -8.47
C SER A 448 10.93 19.10 -7.11
N MET A 449 9.74 19.68 -6.87
CA MET A 449 9.36 20.27 -5.59
C MET A 449 9.32 19.23 -4.48
N VAL A 450 8.60 18.11 -4.69
CA VAL A 450 8.47 17.02 -3.72
C VAL A 450 9.83 16.41 -3.39
N PHE A 451 10.70 16.23 -4.38
CA PHE A 451 12.07 15.77 -4.14
C PHE A 451 12.86 16.72 -3.23
N LEU A 452 12.75 18.03 -3.41
CA LEU A 452 13.41 19.01 -2.53
C LEU A 452 12.81 19.01 -1.13
N MET A 453 11.50 18.81 -0.99
CA MET A 453 10.86 18.62 0.31
C MET A 453 11.39 17.36 1.02
N MET A 454 11.49 16.25 0.29
CA MET A 454 12.07 14.99 0.80
C MET A 454 13.53 15.16 1.23
N ARG A 455 14.34 15.85 0.42
CA ARG A 455 15.73 16.17 0.77
C ARG A 455 15.81 17.03 2.03
N LEU A 456 14.99 18.07 2.14
CA LEU A 456 14.92 18.91 3.32
C LEU A 456 14.52 18.09 4.57
N HIS A 457 13.51 17.23 4.45
CA HIS A 457 13.10 16.33 5.53
C HIS A 457 14.25 15.45 5.99
N SER A 458 14.96 14.79 5.07
CA SER A 458 16.13 13.96 5.38
C SER A 458 17.22 14.74 6.12
N GLN A 459 17.50 15.97 5.68
CA GLN A 459 18.49 16.84 6.31
C GLN A 459 18.09 17.26 7.73
N LEU A 460 16.82 17.57 7.97
CA LEU A 460 16.32 17.90 9.31
C LEU A 460 16.41 16.70 10.25
N THR A 461 16.07 15.51 9.77
CA THR A 461 16.21 14.27 10.54
C THR A 461 17.67 14.01 10.89
N ARG A 462 18.59 14.19 9.93
CA ARG A 462 20.03 14.09 10.16
C ARG A 462 20.51 15.10 11.21
N GLN A 463 20.04 16.34 11.15
CA GLN A 463 20.39 17.38 12.12
C GLN A 463 19.95 17.01 13.55
N ARG A 464 18.73 16.47 13.71
CA ARG A 464 18.19 16.04 15.00
C ARG A 464 18.96 14.85 15.59
N ALA A 465 19.38 13.90 14.74
CA ALA A 465 20.05 12.67 15.19
C ALA A 465 21.52 12.86 15.58
N ILE A 466 22.27 13.70 14.85
CA ILE A 466 23.73 13.82 15.04
C ILE A 466 24.12 14.79 16.17
N GLY A 467 23.24 15.75 16.53
CA GLY A 467 23.54 16.75 17.56
C GLY A 467 24.71 17.68 17.18
N GLY A 468 24.42 18.86 16.61
CA GLY A 468 25.46 19.77 16.10
C GLY A 468 24.92 21.09 15.54
N SER A 469 25.77 21.88 14.87
CA SER A 469 25.56 23.30 14.53
C SER A 469 24.25 23.64 13.79
N LYS A 470 23.82 24.89 13.97
CA LYS A 470 22.42 25.35 14.03
C LYS A 470 21.67 25.46 12.69
N LYS A 471 22.16 24.94 11.56
CA LYS A 471 21.48 25.05 10.24
C LYS A 471 21.72 23.86 9.30
N VAL A 472 20.68 23.44 8.56
CA VAL A 472 20.71 22.39 7.52
C VAL A 472 21.80 22.60 6.45
N ALA A 473 22.12 23.86 6.12
CA ALA A 473 23.13 24.22 5.12
C ALA A 473 24.57 23.85 5.49
N GLU A 474 24.84 23.56 6.77
CA GLU A 474 26.18 23.25 7.29
C GLU A 474 26.44 21.73 7.36
N LEU A 475 25.47 20.89 6.95
CA LEU A 475 25.61 19.43 6.96
C LEU A 475 26.55 18.96 5.85
N ASP A 476 27.75 18.54 6.24
CA ASP A 476 28.76 18.00 5.32
C ASP A 476 28.52 16.51 4.99
N ASN A 477 28.67 16.11 3.71
CA ASN A 477 28.54 14.73 3.29
C ASN A 477 29.73 13.85 3.73
N GLN A 478 30.94 14.40 3.84
CA GLN A 478 32.13 13.63 4.23
C GLN A 478 32.01 13.09 5.65
N SER A 479 31.43 13.87 6.55
CA SER A 479 31.12 13.46 7.92
C SER A 479 30.17 12.25 7.97
N LEU A 480 29.19 12.18 7.07
CA LEU A 480 28.27 11.03 6.97
C LEU A 480 28.97 9.78 6.44
N VAL A 481 29.80 9.96 5.40
CA VAL A 481 30.61 8.87 4.82
C VAL A 481 31.58 8.32 5.87
N LYS A 482 32.23 9.20 6.64
CA LYS A 482 33.13 8.82 7.74
C LYS A 482 32.38 8.00 8.79
N TRP A 483 31.24 8.51 9.27
CA TRP A 483 30.39 7.80 10.25
C TRP A 483 29.95 6.42 9.75
N PHE A 484 29.53 6.31 8.50
CA PHE A 484 29.15 5.02 7.90
C PHE A 484 30.33 4.05 7.88
N ASN A 485 31.51 4.52 7.43
CA ASN A 485 32.71 3.70 7.34
C ASN A 485 33.20 3.23 8.72
N GLU A 486 33.20 4.09 9.73
CA GLU A 486 33.55 3.75 11.11
C GLU A 486 32.58 2.71 11.69
N SER A 487 31.28 2.87 11.41
CA SER A 487 30.27 1.92 11.86
C SER A 487 30.38 0.55 11.16
N MET A 488 30.65 0.53 9.85
CA MET A 488 30.90 -0.71 9.10
C MET A 488 32.14 -1.45 9.61
N GLU A 489 33.20 -0.73 10.00
CA GLU A 489 34.39 -1.31 10.61
C GLU A 489 34.11 -1.88 12.00
N LYS A 490 33.34 -1.16 12.84
CA LYS A 490 32.86 -1.65 14.13
C LYS A 490 32.09 -2.97 13.98
N TYR A 491 31.29 -3.11 12.92
CA TYR A 491 30.58 -4.35 12.60
C TYR A 491 31.45 -5.42 11.92
N GLY A 492 32.72 -5.13 11.63
CA GLY A 492 33.69 -6.10 11.10
C GLY A 492 33.70 -6.20 9.57
N SER A 493 33.05 -5.28 8.85
CA SER A 493 33.07 -5.22 7.39
C SER A 493 34.27 -4.42 6.87
N ALA A 494 34.88 -4.90 5.78
CA ALA A 494 35.95 -4.19 5.08
C ALA A 494 35.44 -3.20 4.03
N PHE A 495 34.12 -3.16 3.79
CA PHE A 495 33.51 -2.26 2.81
C PHE A 495 33.63 -0.80 3.28
N ARG A 496 34.06 0.09 2.39
CA ARG A 496 34.13 1.52 2.66
C ARG A 496 33.63 2.33 1.47
N LEU A 497 32.84 3.35 1.79
CA LEU A 497 32.38 4.36 0.84
C LEU A 497 33.41 5.45 0.67
N LYS A 498 33.64 5.87 -0.58
CA LYS A 498 34.39 7.09 -0.90
C LYS A 498 33.49 8.32 -0.91
N THR A 499 32.28 8.17 -1.42
CA THR A 499 31.26 9.23 -1.51
C THR A 499 29.86 8.63 -1.32
N LEU A 500 28.83 9.47 -1.20
CA LEU A 500 27.44 9.00 -1.14
C LEU A 500 26.93 8.44 -2.48
N GLU A 501 27.65 8.72 -3.58
CA GLU A 501 27.32 8.26 -4.93
C GLU A 501 28.24 7.12 -5.40
N ASP A 502 28.93 6.46 -4.45
CA ASP A 502 29.89 5.40 -4.76
C ASP A 502 29.21 4.25 -5.54
N PRO A 503 29.69 3.91 -6.77
CA PRO A 503 29.08 2.86 -7.59
C PRO A 503 29.03 1.49 -6.93
N SER A 504 29.92 1.22 -5.96
CA SER A 504 29.97 -0.05 -5.23
C SER A 504 28.69 -0.35 -4.43
N LEU A 505 27.88 0.68 -4.12
CA LEU A 505 26.55 0.52 -3.54
C LEU A 505 25.58 -0.23 -4.45
N LYS A 506 25.79 -0.20 -5.78
CA LYS A 506 24.94 -0.92 -6.74
C LYS A 506 25.27 -2.41 -6.83
N SER A 507 26.50 -2.79 -6.48
CA SER A 507 27.01 -4.15 -6.64
C SER A 507 27.17 -4.88 -5.30
N THR A 508 26.77 -4.27 -4.18
CA THR A 508 26.91 -4.85 -2.84
C THR A 508 25.64 -4.62 -2.01
N ASN A 509 25.34 -5.54 -1.09
CA ASN A 509 24.30 -5.34 -0.07
C ASN A 509 24.84 -4.66 1.21
N ALA A 510 25.76 -3.70 1.05
CA ALA A 510 26.41 -3.04 2.20
C ALA A 510 25.40 -2.28 3.08
N LEU A 511 24.39 -1.66 2.48
CA LEU A 511 23.32 -0.96 3.21
C LEU A 511 22.41 -1.91 3.98
N GLY A 512 22.04 -3.06 3.39
CA GLY A 512 21.24 -4.07 4.10
C GLY A 512 21.99 -4.66 5.28
N TYR A 513 23.28 -5.00 5.10
CA TYR A 513 24.14 -5.45 6.19
C TYR A 513 24.27 -4.41 7.31
N PHE A 514 24.50 -3.14 6.94
CA PHE A 514 24.58 -2.05 7.91
C PHE A 514 23.27 -1.92 8.71
N GLY A 515 22.13 -1.89 8.01
CA GLY A 515 20.80 -1.81 8.63
C GLY A 515 20.52 -2.96 9.59
N GLU A 516 20.81 -4.20 9.19
CA GLU A 516 20.69 -5.39 10.06
C GLU A 516 21.51 -5.22 11.35
N ARG A 517 22.78 -4.84 11.23
CA ARG A 517 23.68 -4.71 12.39
C ARG A 517 23.21 -3.64 13.36
N VAL A 518 22.69 -2.53 12.84
CA VAL A 518 22.07 -1.48 13.65
C VAL A 518 20.84 -2.03 14.37
N LEU A 519 19.97 -2.79 13.70
CA LEU A 519 18.78 -3.37 14.34
C LEU A 519 19.14 -4.41 15.43
N VAL A 520 20.11 -5.28 15.15
CA VAL A 520 20.61 -6.26 16.12
C VAL A 520 21.25 -5.58 17.33
N GLU A 521 22.07 -4.55 17.11
CA GLU A 521 22.68 -3.77 18.21
C GLU A 521 21.63 -3.12 19.13
N ASN A 522 20.49 -2.72 18.57
CA ASN A 522 19.39 -2.09 19.31
C ASN A 522 18.34 -3.09 19.84
N ASN A 523 18.59 -4.40 19.76
CA ASN A 523 17.64 -5.46 20.16
C ASN A 523 16.29 -5.37 19.43
N LEU A 524 16.30 -4.97 18.16
CA LEU A 524 15.11 -4.87 17.30
C LEU A 524 15.06 -6.00 16.25
N CYS A 525 16.11 -6.84 16.18
CA CYS A 525 16.19 -8.01 15.31
C CYS A 525 17.06 -9.10 15.96
N SER A 526 16.65 -10.36 15.79
CA SER A 526 17.24 -11.57 16.36
C SER A 526 18.47 -12.08 15.59
N SER A 527 18.41 -12.11 14.26
CA SER A 527 19.52 -12.43 13.34
C SER A 527 19.07 -12.33 11.88
N GLY A 528 19.95 -11.88 10.96
CA GLY A 528 19.63 -11.77 9.53
C GLY A 528 19.87 -13.03 8.70
N PRO A 529 19.39 -13.04 7.42
CA PRO A 529 19.61 -14.12 6.47
C PRO A 529 21.09 -14.33 6.11
N ALA A 530 21.40 -15.52 5.60
CA ALA A 530 22.75 -16.07 5.46
C ALA A 530 23.70 -15.35 4.46
N ASP A 531 23.30 -14.27 3.79
CA ASP A 531 24.04 -13.73 2.64
C ASP A 531 24.68 -12.37 2.90
N PHE A 532 25.74 -12.40 3.72
CA PHE A 532 26.89 -11.52 3.53
C PHE A 532 28.12 -12.27 4.05
N PRO A 533 29.26 -12.33 3.32
CA PRO A 533 30.36 -13.20 3.70
C PRO A 533 30.89 -12.77 5.07
N ARG A 534 30.52 -13.54 6.11
CA ARG A 534 31.18 -13.49 7.41
C ARG A 534 32.62 -13.92 7.15
N LYS A 535 33.61 -13.09 7.51
CA LYS A 535 34.98 -13.58 7.62
C LYS A 535 34.95 -14.88 8.44
N PRO A 536 35.60 -15.97 8.00
CA PRO A 536 35.66 -17.17 8.81
C PRO A 536 36.22 -16.79 10.18
N LYS A 537 35.49 -17.12 11.25
CA LYS A 537 35.99 -17.00 12.61
C LYS A 537 37.30 -17.77 12.66
N ALA A 538 38.40 -17.09 12.94
CA ALA A 538 39.63 -17.75 13.36
C ALA A 538 39.26 -18.64 14.54
N THR A 539 39.37 -19.95 14.35
CA THR A 539 39.07 -20.95 15.37
C THR A 539 39.93 -20.65 16.58
N ALA A 540 39.27 -20.42 17.72
CA ALA A 540 39.92 -20.40 19.00
C ALA A 540 40.60 -21.75 19.20
N LYS A 541 41.93 -21.75 19.28
CA LYS A 541 42.71 -22.90 19.75
C LYS A 541 42.21 -23.23 21.16
N SER A 542 41.48 -24.33 21.31
CA SER A 542 41.29 -24.96 22.60
C SER A 542 42.62 -25.61 23.00
N ALA A 543 43.23 -25.07 24.05
CA ALA A 543 44.22 -25.80 24.81
C ALA A 543 43.48 -26.78 25.72
N ASN A 544 43.68 -28.07 25.48
CA ASN A 544 43.98 -29.04 26.53
C ASN A 544 44.34 -30.38 25.90
N ALA A 545 45.58 -30.79 26.15
CA ALA A 545 46.08 -32.14 25.94
C ALA A 545 45.55 -33.07 27.05
N ILE A 546 45.40 -34.36 26.74
CA ILE A 546 45.99 -35.49 27.46
C ILE A 546 45.86 -36.73 26.54
N ASP A 547 46.99 -37.40 26.36
CA ASP A 547 47.21 -38.69 25.72
C ASP A 547 46.32 -39.82 26.27
N ILE A 548 45.99 -40.81 25.44
CA ILE A 548 46.43 -42.21 25.60
C ILE A 548 46.25 -42.96 24.27
N SER A 549 47.25 -43.80 24.04
CA SER A 549 47.69 -44.61 22.91
C SER A 549 46.81 -45.78 22.41
N LEU A 550 47.14 -46.18 21.16
CA LEU A 550 47.37 -47.55 20.62
C LEU A 550 46.29 -48.24 19.75
N ALA A 551 46.79 -48.65 18.56
CA ALA A 551 46.61 -49.91 17.84
C ALA A 551 45.85 -49.90 16.49
N ASP A 552 46.67 -50.00 15.43
CA ASP A 552 46.55 -50.69 14.13
C ASP A 552 45.30 -51.53 13.82
N ALA A 553 44.81 -51.45 12.57
CA ALA A 553 44.88 -52.53 11.56
C ALA A 553 44.04 -52.23 10.30
N ASP A 554 44.39 -52.93 9.23
CA ASP A 554 44.11 -52.74 7.81
C ASP A 554 42.72 -53.17 7.28
N GLU A 555 42.52 -52.77 6.01
CA GLU A 555 41.87 -53.50 4.88
C GLU A 555 40.35 -53.57 4.67
N GLU A 556 40.00 -53.29 3.39
CA GLU A 556 38.86 -53.80 2.58
C GLU A 556 37.42 -53.43 3.01
N THR A 557 36.46 -53.01 2.17
CA THR A 557 36.10 -53.46 0.82
C THR A 557 35.10 -52.47 0.19
N ALA A 558 34.98 -52.51 -1.14
CA ALA A 558 34.02 -51.78 -1.95
C ALA A 558 32.59 -52.38 -1.93
N ALA A 559 31.66 -51.56 -2.44
CA ALA A 559 30.32 -51.89 -2.95
C ALA A 559 29.15 -51.88 -1.95
N GLN A 560 28.36 -50.79 -2.01
CA GLN A 560 26.89 -50.79 -2.12
C GLN A 560 26.38 -49.34 -2.02
N ASP A 561 25.88 -48.80 -3.13
CA ASP A 561 24.70 -47.90 -3.17
C ASP A 561 24.44 -47.42 -4.61
N GLU A 562 24.03 -48.37 -5.45
CA GLU A 562 23.15 -48.10 -6.58
C GLU A 562 21.85 -48.85 -6.32
N ALA A 563 20.83 -48.14 -5.85
CA ALA A 563 19.39 -48.36 -6.13
C ALA A 563 18.53 -47.69 -5.05
N GLN A 564 18.06 -46.48 -5.34
CA GLN A 564 16.67 -46.05 -5.09
C GLN A 564 16.48 -44.58 -5.49
N GLN A 565 16.35 -44.35 -6.79
CA GLN A 565 15.66 -43.17 -7.32
C GLN A 565 14.74 -43.64 -8.45
N GLN A 566 13.53 -44.06 -8.09
CA GLN A 566 12.36 -44.04 -8.97
C GLN A 566 11.09 -44.34 -8.15
N GLN A 567 10.07 -43.50 -8.37
CA GLN A 567 8.68 -43.54 -7.89
C GLN A 567 8.31 -42.68 -6.67
N SER A 568 7.86 -41.46 -6.96
CA SER A 568 6.50 -41.02 -6.60
C SER A 568 6.13 -39.71 -7.31
N ASP A 569 5.90 -39.80 -8.62
CA ASP A 569 5.02 -38.87 -9.32
C ASP A 569 3.59 -39.42 -9.26
N ALA A 570 2.76 -38.86 -8.38
CA ALA A 570 1.30 -38.84 -8.55
C ALA A 570 0.68 -37.90 -7.48
N ASN A 571 0.43 -36.66 -7.90
CA ASN A 571 -0.68 -35.77 -7.49
C ASN A 571 -0.21 -34.32 -7.25
N ASN A 572 -0.34 -33.49 -8.28
CA ASN A 572 -1.00 -32.20 -8.12
C ASN A 572 -1.33 -31.61 -9.50
N SER A 573 -2.61 -31.66 -9.85
CA SER A 573 -3.23 -30.85 -10.87
C SER A 573 -3.52 -29.46 -10.31
N GLY A 574 -2.94 -28.41 -10.89
CA GLY A 574 -3.24 -27.02 -10.53
C GLY A 574 -2.39 -26.05 -11.32
N GLU A 575 -3.04 -25.24 -12.14
CA GLU A 575 -2.50 -24.34 -13.18
C GLU A 575 -1.36 -23.41 -12.73
N GLY A 576 -0.37 -23.21 -13.62
CA GLY A 576 0.49 -22.02 -13.61
C GLY A 576 2.01 -22.22 -13.47
N ALA A 577 2.54 -23.44 -13.42
CA ALA A 577 3.99 -23.66 -13.33
C ALA A 577 4.62 -23.93 -14.72
N TRP A 578 5.60 -23.10 -15.11
CA TRP A 578 6.43 -23.31 -16.30
C TRP A 578 7.32 -24.55 -16.10
N LEU A 579 6.99 -25.65 -16.78
CA LEU A 579 7.77 -26.90 -16.76
C LEU A 579 8.82 -26.90 -17.90
N PHE A 580 10.10 -26.88 -17.53
CA PHE A 580 11.23 -27.10 -18.45
C PHE A 580 11.50 -28.61 -18.53
N ASN A 581 11.05 -29.27 -19.60
CA ASN A 581 11.15 -30.74 -19.70
C ASN A 581 12.42 -31.25 -20.41
N SER A 582 13.21 -30.41 -21.09
CA SER A 582 14.56 -30.77 -21.57
C SER A 582 15.31 -29.56 -22.16
N VAL A 583 16.65 -29.61 -22.12
CA VAL A 583 17.55 -28.70 -22.86
C VAL A 583 18.47 -29.58 -23.71
N GLU A 584 18.36 -29.50 -25.04
CA GLU A 584 19.29 -30.17 -25.96
C GLU A 584 20.25 -29.16 -26.59
N GLN A 585 21.53 -29.54 -26.65
CA GLN A 585 22.58 -28.72 -27.22
C GLN A 585 22.59 -28.88 -28.76
N VAL A 586 22.36 -27.79 -29.49
CA VAL A 586 22.17 -27.80 -30.95
C VAL A 586 23.47 -28.06 -31.74
N SER A 587 24.66 -27.94 -31.12
CA SER A 587 25.92 -28.32 -31.78
C SER A 587 27.06 -28.60 -30.78
N SER A 588 27.88 -29.59 -31.10
CA SER A 588 29.06 -30.03 -30.33
C SER A 588 30.40 -29.52 -30.90
N ASP A 589 30.40 -28.62 -31.90
CA ASP A 589 31.62 -28.08 -32.50
C ASP A 589 32.19 -26.87 -31.70
N PRO A 590 33.38 -26.98 -31.09
CA PRO A 590 33.97 -25.94 -30.25
C PRO A 590 34.31 -24.62 -30.99
N ALA A 591 34.49 -24.68 -32.31
CA ALA A 591 34.83 -23.52 -33.12
C ALA A 591 33.65 -22.55 -33.33
N LEU A 592 32.41 -23.05 -33.21
CA LEU A 592 31.19 -22.24 -33.31
C LEU A 592 30.82 -21.58 -31.97
N LEU A 593 31.15 -22.21 -30.84
CA LEU A 593 30.91 -21.68 -29.48
C LEU A 593 31.79 -20.48 -29.12
N THR A 594 32.94 -20.33 -29.78
CA THR A 594 33.90 -19.24 -29.50
C THR A 594 33.61 -17.96 -30.30
N LYS A 595 32.81 -18.02 -31.37
CA LYS A 595 32.42 -16.84 -32.17
C LYS A 595 31.03 -16.29 -31.87
N PHE A 596 30.15 -17.08 -31.25
CA PHE A 596 28.80 -16.64 -30.88
C PHE A 596 28.51 -16.95 -29.41
N SER A 597 28.45 -15.91 -28.58
CA SER A 597 27.81 -15.99 -27.27
C SER A 597 26.39 -15.46 -27.41
N VAL A 598 25.49 -16.30 -27.91
CA VAL A 598 24.04 -16.04 -27.87
C VAL A 598 23.37 -17.29 -27.32
N THR A 599 22.84 -17.18 -26.11
CA THR A 599 21.97 -18.23 -25.54
C THR A 599 20.55 -17.92 -25.94
N ALA A 600 20.00 -18.67 -26.91
CA ALA A 600 18.61 -18.55 -27.34
C ALA A 600 17.76 -19.64 -26.67
N ILE A 601 16.74 -19.23 -25.92
CA ILE A 601 15.68 -20.08 -25.36
C ILE A 601 14.52 -20.03 -26.34
N LEU A 602 14.20 -21.18 -26.94
CA LEU A 602 13.03 -21.36 -27.80
C LEU A 602 11.86 -21.84 -26.94
N MET A 603 10.81 -21.03 -26.81
CA MET A 603 9.59 -21.39 -26.09
C MET A 603 8.47 -21.70 -27.08
N PHE A 604 7.86 -22.88 -26.95
CA PHE A 604 6.74 -23.30 -27.79
C PHE A 604 5.42 -23.12 -27.03
N ASN A 605 4.47 -22.38 -27.60
CA ASN A 605 3.08 -22.34 -27.15
C ASN A 605 2.17 -22.78 -28.32
N LYS A 606 0.96 -23.28 -28.03
CA LYS A 606 -0.09 -23.63 -29.01
C LYS A 606 -0.49 -22.49 -29.97
N ALA A 607 -0.01 -21.26 -29.75
CA ALA A 607 -0.24 -20.09 -30.59
C ALA A 607 0.99 -19.65 -31.44
N GLY A 608 2.11 -20.40 -31.42
CA GLY A 608 3.33 -20.11 -32.18
C GLY A 608 4.62 -20.19 -31.37
N VAL A 609 5.77 -20.03 -32.04
CA VAL A 609 7.12 -20.09 -31.45
C VAL A 609 7.54 -18.71 -30.95
N ILE A 610 7.95 -18.59 -29.68
CA ILE A 610 8.54 -17.37 -29.12
C ILE A 610 10.02 -17.62 -28.86
N VAL A 611 10.88 -16.84 -29.53
CA VAL A 611 12.33 -16.94 -29.36
C VAL A 611 12.82 -15.85 -28.40
N TYR A 612 13.46 -16.25 -27.30
CA TYR A 612 14.16 -15.34 -26.39
C TYR A 612 15.66 -15.53 -26.50
N ALA A 613 16.39 -14.54 -27.00
CA ALA A 613 17.85 -14.53 -26.95
C ALA A 613 18.32 -13.63 -25.79
N SER A 614 19.07 -14.19 -24.83
CA SER A 614 19.66 -13.40 -23.75
C SER A 614 21.19 -13.46 -23.83
N LYS A 615 21.80 -12.27 -23.74
CA LYS A 615 23.23 -11.94 -23.84
C LYS A 615 23.84 -11.92 -25.24
N LEU A 616 24.38 -10.75 -25.59
CA LEU A 616 25.39 -10.55 -26.63
C LEU A 616 26.75 -10.58 -25.95
N GLY A 617 27.65 -11.44 -26.43
CA GLY A 617 29.07 -11.31 -26.09
C GLY A 617 29.64 -9.98 -26.62
N PRO A 618 30.75 -9.48 -26.06
CA PRO A 618 31.31 -8.18 -26.40
C PRO A 618 31.80 -8.05 -27.87
N GLU A 619 31.84 -9.14 -28.64
CA GLU A 619 32.34 -9.16 -30.03
C GLU A 619 31.28 -9.51 -31.08
N THR A 620 29.99 -9.55 -30.74
CA THR A 620 28.95 -9.95 -31.71
C THR A 620 28.50 -8.77 -32.60
N ASP A 621 28.72 -8.88 -33.91
CA ASP A 621 28.31 -7.89 -34.91
C ASP A 621 26.77 -7.76 -34.98
N LEU A 622 26.28 -6.52 -34.85
CA LEU A 622 24.86 -6.17 -34.82
C LEU A 622 24.11 -6.58 -36.11
N SER A 623 24.80 -6.62 -37.25
CA SER A 623 24.25 -7.03 -38.55
C SER A 623 23.97 -8.53 -38.59
N VAL A 624 24.84 -9.33 -37.99
CA VAL A 624 24.71 -10.79 -37.90
C VAL A 624 23.58 -11.17 -36.94
N TYR A 625 23.48 -10.47 -35.80
CA TYR A 625 22.35 -10.65 -34.86
C TYR A 625 20.99 -10.38 -35.53
N ARG A 626 20.89 -9.32 -36.33
CA ARG A 626 19.66 -9.01 -37.08
C ARG A 626 19.32 -10.07 -38.13
N SER A 627 20.34 -10.62 -38.81
CA SER A 627 20.13 -11.70 -39.79
C SER A 627 19.61 -12.98 -39.13
N VAL A 628 20.19 -13.37 -38.00
CA VAL A 628 19.76 -14.55 -37.22
C VAL A 628 18.34 -14.38 -36.69
N LEU A 629 17.97 -13.18 -36.22
CA LEU A 629 16.61 -12.87 -35.77
C LEU A 629 15.59 -12.93 -36.91
N MET A 630 15.97 -12.50 -38.12
CA MET A 630 15.13 -12.59 -39.31
C MET A 630 14.92 -14.04 -39.77
N GLU A 631 15.96 -14.88 -39.75
CA GLU A 631 15.84 -16.30 -40.09
C GLU A 631 14.99 -17.08 -39.07
N LEU A 632 15.15 -16.79 -37.77
CA LEU A 632 14.35 -17.40 -36.70
C LEU A 632 12.87 -16.99 -36.78
N ASN A 633 12.58 -15.73 -37.13
CA ASN A 633 11.22 -15.29 -37.42
C ASN A 633 10.64 -15.93 -38.69
N ALA A 634 11.46 -16.14 -39.73
CA ALA A 634 11.04 -16.83 -40.94
C ALA A 634 10.73 -18.32 -40.69
N LEU A 635 11.44 -18.97 -39.75
CA LEU A 635 11.15 -20.33 -39.30
C LEU A 635 9.83 -20.41 -38.51
N SER A 636 9.55 -19.42 -37.63
CA SER A 636 8.27 -19.33 -36.92
C SER A 636 7.05 -19.16 -37.85
N LEU A 637 7.23 -18.57 -39.03
CA LEU A 637 6.16 -18.37 -40.01
C LEU A 637 5.90 -19.61 -40.89
N LYS A 638 6.83 -20.57 -40.92
CA LYS A 638 6.71 -21.80 -41.74
C LYS A 638 6.09 -22.99 -40.99
N THR A 639 6.00 -22.92 -39.66
CA THR A 639 5.34 -23.94 -38.83
C THR A 639 3.98 -23.42 -38.34
N ASN A 640 2.98 -23.57 -39.20
CA ASN A 640 1.55 -23.63 -38.86
C ASN A 640 1.00 -24.95 -39.39
#